data_AF-A0A7X9G1Z0-F1
#
_entry.id   AF-A0A7X9G1Z0-F1
#
_cell.length_a   1.000
_cell.length_b   1.000
_cell.length_c   1.000
_cell.angle_alpha   90.00
_cell.angle_beta   90.00
_cell.angle_gamma   90.00
#
_symmetry.space_group_name_H-M   'P 1'
#
loop_
_entity.id
_entity.type
_entity.pdbx_description
1 polymer ?
#
loop_
_entity_poly.entity_id
_entity_poly.type
_entity_poly.pdbx_seq_one_letter_code
_entity_poly.pdbx_strand_id
1 'polypeptide(L)'
;MFSKHLFRFAVLSQFCACAAFLNAAPAPASALVECHQTECRDGKITVARVSQNLFADDFSRNSGLWLDFNNFQNLLTFTYGDVDGVKALVITKDEAFKATDTAFELTSKPFPVTAGSAFAYSVTARGTVDMSRSRGHSVSYHNRIQWRDQDQQILSETPYSFKNASERFITTTITGIIPEKAAFAVLRLGADSPNITPSTYFALSAITFTSQPPSSPYHPEGYVVSKPFPLPLTGALAWEADIPAGAAVTLQLATAPDEGGSPGRWTDWSAPTAKLPDWPPTARWVRYRATLKAADGRAPVLKSVTLGSLTDQNWSGQDSTPPIITRLTPAQTTDPSAPIAFRLADETGIDWKNLRLLHHGNDILPHCRRDGDVITFTPPTALEPPGFEIHPRYWPRTNHRNALVFTTPADAPDAIRVSREKIIEDTAFSLTSLSCSVVAGQNYVFRCDCRYLLNLAAPGNLTIGKIIWQDAEGASLEPSQLIQFSGHPGDWNAIHMNMTAPADAASAVVRFGFDYPNFAGGDYLDIRNVTLTGPRGVPLKSTEPNLHAFQFTAADLAGNRTQAERYVLIDEPPTRNIVRLRDDGFVLVDDKPFFPIGAYAVCKREFNNNDLDQAFADLKKIGFNFAHTYQSTRNENFQQFLAAAAKHDFKVWVASGAGANSTQIGNYLRTVAREYKHPSILAWYLADDTSGHVSPEALTELHQAIRDLDPSHLTVQADGVGSPESPNYLPYIHATDAFLPEIYPIRNADSDGPPKVISDMKLIHANLAAEGNPVKSIWAIIQYFQGWSSWKRFPTFEELRSMSFLSIIHGAHGITWYTYGGFDKNHGMTDTPETWSNMATVATQLNQLSEILTERTPPQLQPPTIVSGPTTDSLGHPAISALLKIHQGNAYLLAASSAREPIRASFQLDARMAGKTNAKVLFENRNATIQNGALADDFKPYEVHVYKFQ
;
A
#
# COMPACT_ATOMS: atom_id res chain seq x y z
N MET A 1 -42.98 12.16 44.35
CA MET A 1 -42.91 10.73 44.73
C MET A 1 -44.19 10.07 44.24
N PHE A 2 -44.05 8.93 43.57
CA PHE A 2 -45.06 8.15 42.82
C PHE A 2 -45.56 8.75 41.49
N SER A 3 -45.57 7.88 40.47
CA SER A 3 -46.07 8.06 39.09
C SER A 3 -45.13 8.61 38.01
N LYS A 4 -44.13 7.81 37.57
CA LYS A 4 -43.50 7.87 36.21
C LYS A 4 -42.84 6.52 35.78
N HIS A 5 -43.46 5.37 36.05
CA HIS A 5 -42.91 4.05 35.66
C HIS A 5 -43.85 3.15 34.83
N LEU A 6 -44.88 3.68 34.19
CA LEU A 6 -45.82 2.88 33.38
C LEU A 6 -45.97 3.31 31.91
N PHE A 7 -45.06 4.15 31.39
CA PHE A 7 -45.10 4.63 29.99
C PHE A 7 -43.88 4.21 29.13
N ARG A 8 -43.12 3.18 29.54
CA ARG A 8 -42.00 2.63 28.77
C ARG A 8 -42.16 1.16 28.31
N PHE A 9 -43.30 0.53 28.57
CA PHE A 9 -43.55 -0.87 28.19
C PHE A 9 -44.51 -1.09 27.01
N ALA A 10 -45.09 -0.03 26.43
CA ALA A 10 -46.08 -0.16 25.34
C ALA A 10 -45.61 0.33 23.95
N VAL A 11 -44.39 0.90 23.82
CA VAL A 11 -43.83 1.33 22.52
C VAL A 11 -42.72 0.40 22.02
N LEU A 12 -42.23 -0.53 22.85
CA LEU A 12 -41.27 -1.57 22.42
C LEU A 12 -41.96 -2.81 21.80
N SER A 13 -43.27 -3.00 21.99
CA SER A 13 -43.99 -4.19 21.51
C SER A 13 -44.57 -4.05 20.10
N GLN A 14 -44.52 -2.86 19.49
CA GLN A 14 -45.04 -2.62 18.12
C GLN A 14 -43.95 -2.48 17.04
N PHE A 15 -42.67 -2.49 17.42
CA PHE A 15 -41.54 -2.62 16.47
C PHE A 15 -41.04 -4.06 16.31
N CYS A 16 -41.59 -5.04 17.04
CA CYS A 16 -41.20 -6.46 16.93
C CYS A 16 -42.16 -7.34 16.11
N ALA A 17 -43.09 -6.78 15.35
CA ALA A 17 -44.08 -7.55 14.57
C ALA A 17 -44.03 -7.36 13.04
N CYS A 18 -42.98 -6.72 12.50
CA CYS A 18 -42.71 -6.66 11.05
C CYS A 18 -41.28 -7.11 10.66
N ALA A 19 -40.57 -7.80 11.55
CA ALA A 19 -39.25 -8.37 11.27
C ALA A 19 -39.27 -9.89 11.52
N ALA A 20 -40.06 -10.61 10.74
CA ALA A 20 -40.03 -12.08 10.69
C ALA A 20 -40.10 -12.57 9.24
N PHE A 21 -39.34 -11.93 8.35
CA PHE A 21 -38.65 -12.68 7.30
C PHE A 21 -37.21 -12.85 7.81
N LEU A 22 -36.98 -13.97 8.49
CA LEU A 22 -35.63 -14.47 8.79
C LEU A 22 -34.92 -14.73 7.45
N ASN A 23 -34.24 -13.72 6.90
CA ASN A 23 -33.07 -14.00 6.08
C ASN A 23 -32.00 -14.51 7.04
N ALA A 24 -31.96 -15.83 7.25
CA ALA A 24 -30.75 -16.47 7.73
C ALA A 24 -29.61 -15.97 6.82
N ALA A 25 -28.56 -15.40 7.41
CA ALA A 25 -27.36 -15.10 6.64
C ALA A 25 -26.99 -16.37 5.85
N PRO A 26 -26.67 -16.26 4.54
CA PRO A 26 -26.28 -17.44 3.78
C PRO A 26 -25.14 -18.14 4.52
N ALA A 27 -25.18 -19.48 4.57
CA ALA A 27 -24.10 -20.26 5.16
C ALA A 27 -22.77 -19.78 4.56
N PRO A 28 -21.69 -19.62 5.35
CA PRO A 28 -20.39 -19.22 4.80
C PRO A 28 -19.99 -20.19 3.69
N ALA A 29 -19.35 -19.66 2.64
CA ALA A 29 -18.88 -20.49 1.54
C ALA A 29 -17.88 -21.54 2.05
N SER A 30 -17.87 -22.73 1.45
CA SER A 30 -16.96 -23.83 1.82
C SER A 30 -15.90 -24.09 0.75
N ALA A 31 -14.63 -23.83 1.05
CA ALA A 31 -13.52 -24.09 0.15
C ALA A 31 -13.12 -25.59 0.14
N LEU A 32 -12.65 -26.04 -1.01
CA LEU A 32 -12.21 -27.42 -1.25
C LEU A 32 -10.68 -27.46 -1.36
N VAL A 33 -10.10 -28.56 -0.88
CA VAL A 33 -8.65 -28.79 -0.97
C VAL A 33 -8.21 -29.02 -2.41
N GLU A 34 -9.02 -29.74 -3.18
CA GLU A 34 -8.70 -30.11 -4.55
C GLU A 34 -9.97 -30.19 -5.39
N CYS A 35 -9.95 -29.63 -6.59
CA CYS A 35 -10.98 -29.81 -7.61
C CYS A 35 -10.33 -30.33 -8.90
N HIS A 36 -10.84 -31.43 -9.44
CA HIS A 36 -10.36 -32.00 -10.69
C HIS A 36 -11.52 -32.24 -11.65
N GLN A 37 -11.50 -31.55 -12.80
CA GLN A 37 -12.55 -31.63 -13.84
C GLN A 37 -13.97 -31.41 -13.28
N THR A 38 -14.09 -30.53 -12.28
CA THR A 38 -15.34 -30.11 -11.66
C THR A 38 -15.49 -28.59 -11.76
N GLU A 39 -16.73 -28.12 -11.74
CA GLU A 39 -17.04 -26.70 -11.64
C GLU A 39 -17.96 -26.46 -10.45
N CYS A 40 -17.76 -25.34 -9.75
CA CYS A 40 -18.64 -24.90 -8.69
C CYS A 40 -19.51 -23.75 -9.18
N ARG A 41 -20.83 -23.86 -9.03
CA ARG A 41 -21.80 -22.80 -9.39
C ARG A 41 -22.88 -22.72 -8.33
N ASP A 42 -23.15 -21.51 -7.85
CA ASP A 42 -24.18 -21.23 -6.83
C ASP A 42 -24.08 -22.16 -5.62
N GLY A 43 -22.85 -22.40 -5.15
CA GLY A 43 -22.59 -23.25 -3.99
C GLY A 43 -22.72 -24.76 -4.22
N LYS A 44 -22.84 -25.21 -5.48
CA LYS A 44 -23.04 -26.62 -5.88
C LYS A 44 -21.94 -27.09 -6.82
N ILE A 45 -21.67 -28.38 -6.81
CA ILE A 45 -20.60 -29.00 -7.59
C ILE A 45 -21.20 -29.86 -8.70
N THR A 46 -20.70 -29.71 -9.92
CA THR A 46 -20.99 -30.61 -11.04
C THR A 46 -19.68 -30.99 -11.73
N VAL A 47 -19.72 -32.02 -12.57
CA VAL A 47 -18.63 -32.28 -13.52
C VAL A 47 -18.49 -31.06 -14.42
N ALA A 48 -17.26 -30.61 -14.65
CA ALA A 48 -17.00 -29.52 -15.59
C ALA A 48 -17.33 -29.97 -17.01
N ARG A 49 -17.71 -29.02 -17.87
CA ARG A 49 -17.82 -29.32 -19.30
C ARG A 49 -16.48 -29.18 -19.97
N VAL A 50 -16.30 -29.95 -21.03
CA VAL A 50 -15.11 -29.89 -21.87
C VAL A 50 -15.06 -28.50 -22.49
N SER A 51 -14.03 -27.75 -22.10
CA SER A 51 -13.69 -26.48 -22.73
C SER A 51 -13.00 -26.74 -24.06
N GLN A 52 -13.42 -26.01 -25.09
CA GLN A 52 -12.77 -26.00 -26.39
C GLN A 52 -11.73 -24.89 -26.40
N ASN A 53 -10.51 -25.19 -26.84
CA ASN A 53 -9.50 -24.16 -27.06
C ASN A 53 -9.73 -23.51 -28.43
N LEU A 54 -10.17 -22.25 -28.45
CA LEU A 54 -10.48 -21.53 -29.68
C LEU A 54 -9.29 -20.68 -30.18
N PHE A 55 -8.40 -20.29 -29.27
CA PHE A 55 -7.20 -19.54 -29.60
C PHE A 55 -6.10 -19.89 -28.62
N ALA A 56 -4.91 -20.24 -29.10
CA ALA A 56 -3.74 -20.41 -28.24
C ALA A 56 -2.46 -20.02 -28.97
N ASP A 57 -1.63 -19.25 -28.28
CA ASP A 57 -0.29 -18.92 -28.71
C ASP A 57 0.66 -19.07 -27.52
N ASP A 58 1.75 -19.82 -27.71
CA ASP A 58 2.79 -20.05 -26.71
C ASP A 58 4.00 -19.13 -26.92
N PHE A 59 3.94 -18.26 -27.94
CA PHE A 59 4.99 -17.30 -28.30
C PHE A 59 6.40 -17.91 -28.37
N SER A 60 6.50 -19.20 -28.68
CA SER A 60 7.79 -19.86 -28.95
C SER A 60 8.39 -19.45 -30.30
N ARG A 61 7.54 -18.94 -31.19
CA ARG A 61 7.84 -18.42 -32.52
C ARG A 61 6.66 -17.57 -33.00
N ASN A 62 6.80 -16.95 -34.17
CA ASN A 62 5.65 -16.35 -34.84
C ASN A 62 4.62 -17.42 -35.22
N SER A 63 3.45 -17.37 -34.60
CA SER A 63 2.33 -18.30 -34.82
C SER A 63 1.53 -18.00 -36.09
N GLY A 64 1.67 -16.80 -36.65
CA GLY A 64 0.82 -16.29 -37.74
C GLY A 64 -0.61 -15.99 -37.32
N LEU A 65 -0.95 -16.06 -36.02
CA LEU A 65 -2.28 -15.79 -35.49
C LEU A 65 -2.56 -14.30 -35.28
N TRP A 66 -1.52 -13.48 -35.21
CA TRP A 66 -1.62 -12.04 -35.02
C TRP A 66 -1.49 -11.29 -36.34
N LEU A 67 -2.11 -10.11 -36.42
CA LEU A 67 -1.79 -9.11 -37.45
C LEU A 67 -0.40 -8.53 -37.17
N ASP A 68 0.12 -7.75 -38.12
CA ASP A 68 1.37 -7.01 -37.91
C ASP A 68 1.25 -6.15 -36.64
N PHE A 69 2.24 -6.25 -35.76
CA PHE A 69 2.22 -5.55 -34.49
C PHE A 69 2.28 -4.04 -34.72
N ASN A 70 1.32 -3.32 -34.14
CA ASN A 70 1.37 -1.87 -34.17
C ASN A 70 2.45 -1.40 -33.19
N ASN A 71 3.39 -0.63 -33.69
CA ASN A 71 4.55 -0.14 -32.97
C ASN A 71 4.66 1.36 -33.22
N PHE A 72 4.18 2.17 -32.27
CA PHE A 72 4.14 3.60 -32.44
C PHE A 72 5.56 4.16 -32.60
N GLN A 73 5.75 4.94 -33.68
CA GLN A 73 7.06 5.48 -34.11
C GLN A 73 8.17 4.44 -34.30
N ASN A 74 7.84 3.13 -34.36
CA ASN A 74 8.77 2.02 -34.48
C ASN A 74 9.89 2.03 -33.41
N LEU A 75 9.58 2.44 -32.19
CA LEU A 75 10.57 2.55 -31.11
C LEU A 75 10.80 1.23 -30.35
N LEU A 76 9.92 0.25 -30.53
CA LEU A 76 9.99 -1.04 -29.84
C LEU A 76 10.52 -2.15 -30.75
N THR A 77 11.16 -3.15 -30.14
CA THR A 77 11.63 -4.37 -30.79
C THR A 77 10.87 -5.56 -30.24
N PHE A 78 10.40 -6.43 -31.13
CA PHE A 78 9.62 -7.63 -30.81
C PHE A 78 10.44 -8.86 -31.16
N THR A 79 10.88 -9.62 -30.16
CA THR A 79 11.77 -10.77 -30.33
C THR A 79 11.16 -12.02 -29.72
N TYR A 80 11.12 -13.12 -30.48
CA TYR A 80 10.80 -14.43 -29.93
C TYR A 80 12.06 -15.01 -29.29
N GLY A 81 12.02 -15.23 -27.98
CA GLY A 81 13.19 -15.54 -27.18
C GLY A 81 12.89 -16.43 -25.98
N ASP A 82 13.81 -16.42 -25.04
CA ASP A 82 13.76 -17.19 -23.80
C ASP A 82 13.92 -16.23 -22.62
N VAL A 83 13.04 -16.36 -21.61
CA VAL A 83 13.09 -15.59 -20.37
C VAL A 83 13.01 -16.58 -19.21
N ASP A 84 14.15 -16.80 -18.53
CA ASP A 84 14.33 -17.78 -17.44
C ASP A 84 13.84 -19.20 -17.78
N GLY A 85 14.21 -19.70 -18.96
CA GLY A 85 13.86 -21.06 -19.41
C GLY A 85 12.46 -21.18 -20.00
N VAL A 86 11.71 -20.07 -20.11
CA VAL A 86 10.36 -20.03 -20.70
C VAL A 86 10.40 -19.28 -22.02
N LYS A 87 9.86 -19.89 -23.08
CA LYS A 87 9.74 -19.22 -24.38
C LYS A 87 8.71 -18.09 -24.32
N ALA A 88 9.04 -16.95 -24.94
CA ALA A 88 8.18 -15.77 -24.91
C ALA A 88 8.44 -14.82 -26.09
N LEU A 89 7.43 -14.01 -26.40
CA LEU A 89 7.58 -12.78 -27.16
C LEU A 89 8.02 -11.67 -26.21
N VAL A 90 9.21 -11.15 -26.42
CA VAL A 90 9.83 -10.11 -25.61
C VAL A 90 9.78 -8.78 -26.37
N ILE A 91 9.25 -7.76 -25.71
CA ILE A 91 9.08 -6.41 -26.20
C ILE A 91 10.03 -5.50 -25.42
N THR A 92 10.99 -4.91 -26.12
CA THR A 92 12.01 -4.00 -25.57
C THR A 92 12.06 -2.71 -26.36
N LYS A 93 12.79 -1.71 -25.86
CA LYS A 93 13.16 -0.51 -26.61
C LYS A 93 14.68 -0.44 -26.77
N ASP A 94 15.17 0.00 -27.93
CA ASP A 94 16.61 0.23 -28.11
C ASP A 94 17.03 1.57 -27.48
N GLU A 95 18.20 1.60 -26.83
CA GLU A 95 18.81 2.81 -26.25
C GLU A 95 19.14 3.88 -27.31
N ALA A 96 19.32 3.47 -28.57
CA ALA A 96 19.56 4.39 -29.68
C ALA A 96 18.38 5.36 -29.93
N PHE A 97 17.16 5.00 -29.49
CA PHE A 97 15.98 5.85 -29.66
C PHE A 97 15.83 6.89 -28.55
N LYS A 98 16.00 8.18 -28.89
CA LYS A 98 15.87 9.30 -27.94
C LYS A 98 14.43 9.64 -27.53
N ALA A 99 13.44 9.26 -28.34
CA ALA A 99 12.03 9.46 -28.00
C ALA A 99 11.60 8.54 -26.86
N THR A 100 10.77 9.03 -25.94
CA THR A 100 10.36 8.32 -24.71
C THR A 100 8.93 7.78 -24.77
N ASP A 101 8.16 8.21 -25.76
CA ASP A 101 6.74 7.88 -25.91
C ASP A 101 6.57 6.64 -26.78
N THR A 102 6.26 5.51 -26.14
CA THR A 102 6.15 4.20 -26.76
C THR A 102 4.75 3.67 -26.60
N ALA A 103 4.19 3.16 -27.69
CA ALA A 103 2.96 2.43 -27.63
C ALA A 103 3.02 1.19 -28.51
N PHE A 104 2.39 0.11 -28.09
CA PHE A 104 2.25 -1.08 -28.90
C PHE A 104 0.86 -1.67 -28.83
N GLU A 105 0.51 -2.42 -29.88
CA GLU A 105 -0.69 -3.24 -29.88
C GLU A 105 -0.51 -4.52 -30.69
N LEU A 106 -0.83 -5.64 -30.05
CA LEU A 106 -1.03 -6.94 -30.67
C LEU A 106 -2.53 -7.11 -30.92
N THR A 107 -2.89 -7.32 -32.20
CA THR A 107 -4.28 -7.61 -32.60
C THR A 107 -4.33 -8.98 -33.23
N SER A 108 -5.15 -9.88 -32.69
CA SER A 108 -5.32 -11.22 -33.27
C SER A 108 -6.07 -11.15 -34.61
N LYS A 109 -5.87 -12.14 -35.47
CA LYS A 109 -6.84 -12.42 -36.53
C LYS A 109 -8.19 -12.80 -35.90
N PRO A 110 -9.33 -12.46 -36.52
CA PRO A 110 -10.63 -12.90 -36.04
C PRO A 110 -10.68 -14.43 -36.00
N PHE A 111 -11.11 -14.99 -34.88
CA PHE A 111 -11.36 -16.44 -34.75
C PHE A 111 -12.83 -16.67 -34.38
N PRO A 112 -13.42 -17.79 -34.86
CA PRO A 112 -14.84 -18.04 -34.68
C PRO A 112 -15.17 -18.30 -33.21
N VAL A 113 -16.31 -17.76 -32.77
CA VAL A 113 -16.87 -18.00 -31.42
C VAL A 113 -18.35 -18.35 -31.54
N THR A 114 -18.91 -18.94 -30.47
CA THR A 114 -20.33 -19.26 -30.39
C THR A 114 -21.00 -18.34 -29.36
N ALA A 115 -21.92 -17.49 -29.82
CA ALA A 115 -22.70 -16.61 -28.95
C ALA A 115 -23.36 -17.36 -27.77
N GLY A 116 -23.39 -16.74 -26.60
CA GLY A 116 -23.95 -17.32 -25.37
C GLY A 116 -23.07 -18.37 -24.69
N SER A 117 -21.88 -18.68 -25.23
CA SER A 117 -20.91 -19.57 -24.58
C SER A 117 -20.20 -18.87 -23.42
N ALA A 118 -19.87 -19.61 -22.37
CA ALA A 118 -18.90 -19.13 -21.38
C ALA A 118 -17.50 -19.14 -22.00
N PHE A 119 -16.67 -18.14 -21.70
CA PHE A 119 -15.29 -18.12 -22.12
C PHE A 119 -14.34 -17.91 -20.95
N ALA A 120 -13.11 -18.39 -21.10
CA ALA A 120 -11.97 -18.04 -20.27
C ALA A 120 -10.82 -17.59 -21.17
N TYR A 121 -10.37 -16.36 -20.98
CA TYR A 121 -9.28 -15.74 -21.70
C TYR A 121 -8.11 -15.52 -20.75
N SER A 122 -7.01 -16.23 -20.95
CA SER A 122 -5.82 -16.14 -20.10
C SER A 122 -4.66 -15.47 -20.81
N VAL A 123 -4.01 -14.56 -20.10
CA VAL A 123 -2.75 -13.90 -20.51
C VAL A 123 -1.69 -14.25 -19.48
N THR A 124 -0.61 -14.90 -19.95
CA THR A 124 0.56 -15.21 -19.13
C THR A 124 1.69 -14.27 -19.50
N ALA A 125 2.01 -13.38 -18.58
CA ALA A 125 2.93 -12.28 -18.81
C ALA A 125 3.94 -12.10 -17.67
N ARG A 126 5.09 -11.54 -18.04
CA ARG A 126 6.16 -11.12 -17.16
C ARG A 126 6.72 -9.80 -17.68
N GLY A 127 7.28 -8.98 -16.82
CA GLY A 127 7.96 -7.77 -17.25
C GLY A 127 8.37 -6.91 -16.08
N THR A 128 9.35 -6.04 -16.31
CA THR A 128 9.79 -5.05 -15.33
C THR A 128 8.99 -3.76 -15.41
N VAL A 129 8.24 -3.57 -16.49
CA VAL A 129 7.18 -2.57 -16.61
C VAL A 129 5.88 -3.17 -16.08
N ASP A 130 5.21 -2.50 -15.15
CA ASP A 130 3.92 -2.95 -14.60
C ASP A 130 2.78 -2.64 -15.56
N MET A 131 2.34 -3.66 -16.30
CA MET A 131 1.23 -3.56 -17.24
C MET A 131 -0.15 -3.72 -16.59
N SER A 132 -0.22 -3.94 -15.28
CA SER A 132 -1.51 -4.01 -14.56
C SER A 132 -2.27 -2.69 -14.57
N ARG A 133 -1.56 -1.59 -14.79
CA ARG A 133 -2.10 -0.23 -14.92
C ARG A 133 -2.05 0.31 -16.34
N SER A 134 -1.89 -0.56 -17.34
CA SER A 134 -1.77 -0.13 -18.72
C SER A 134 -3.00 0.66 -19.18
N ARG A 135 -2.75 1.78 -19.88
CA ARG A 135 -3.78 2.65 -20.46
C ARG A 135 -3.51 2.79 -21.95
N GLY A 136 -4.57 2.76 -22.74
CA GLY A 136 -4.49 3.10 -24.16
C GLY A 136 -4.72 4.58 -24.43
N HIS A 137 -4.53 4.99 -25.68
CA HIS A 137 -4.72 6.36 -26.14
C HIS A 137 -5.86 6.43 -27.15
N SER A 138 -6.86 7.27 -26.88
CA SER A 138 -8.03 7.40 -27.76
C SER A 138 -8.66 6.02 -28.05
N VAL A 139 -8.62 5.54 -29.31
CA VAL A 139 -9.17 4.24 -29.75
C VAL A 139 -8.12 3.13 -29.92
N SER A 140 -6.86 3.39 -29.59
CA SER A 140 -5.70 2.49 -29.82
C SER A 140 -5.00 2.10 -28.53
N TYR A 141 -4.28 0.96 -28.55
CA TYR A 141 -3.41 0.49 -27.47
C TYR A 141 -4.16 0.11 -26.19
N HIS A 142 -5.42 -0.29 -26.31
CA HIS A 142 -6.21 -0.75 -25.16
C HIS A 142 -6.31 -2.26 -25.14
N ASN A 143 -6.33 -2.82 -23.94
CA ASN A 143 -6.63 -4.22 -23.68
C ASN A 143 -8.14 -4.48 -23.76
N ARG A 144 -8.57 -5.15 -24.83
CA ARG A 144 -9.99 -5.45 -25.06
C ARG A 144 -10.20 -6.67 -25.95
N ILE A 145 -11.28 -7.39 -25.67
CA ILE A 145 -11.83 -8.40 -26.56
C ILE A 145 -12.87 -7.71 -27.42
N GLN A 146 -12.68 -7.64 -28.75
CA GLN A 146 -13.69 -7.14 -29.67
C GLN A 146 -14.57 -8.28 -30.14
N TRP A 147 -15.87 -8.13 -29.96
CA TRP A 147 -16.87 -9.08 -30.43
C TRP A 147 -17.43 -8.61 -31.77
N ARG A 148 -17.46 -9.50 -32.75
CA ARG A 148 -17.88 -9.18 -34.11
C ARG A 148 -18.99 -10.10 -34.59
N ASP A 149 -19.88 -9.56 -35.42
CA ASP A 149 -20.92 -10.34 -36.08
C ASP A 149 -20.41 -11.15 -37.29
N GLN A 150 -21.32 -11.80 -38.00
CA GLN A 150 -21.01 -12.62 -39.19
C GLN A 150 -20.36 -11.82 -40.32
N ASP A 151 -20.66 -10.52 -40.40
CA ASP A 151 -20.15 -9.58 -41.40
C ASP A 151 -18.88 -8.84 -40.91
N GLN A 152 -18.29 -9.30 -39.80
CA GLN A 152 -17.08 -8.76 -39.15
C GLN A 152 -17.24 -7.34 -38.57
N GLN A 153 -18.48 -6.83 -38.43
CA GLN A 153 -18.75 -5.55 -37.78
C GLN A 153 -18.63 -5.67 -36.25
N ILE A 154 -18.10 -4.63 -35.60
CA ILE A 154 -17.94 -4.62 -34.14
C ILE A 154 -19.31 -4.46 -33.49
N LEU A 155 -19.69 -5.43 -32.66
CA LEU A 155 -20.92 -5.41 -31.85
C LEU A 155 -20.70 -4.73 -30.50
N SER A 156 -19.63 -5.13 -29.82
CA SER A 156 -19.25 -4.65 -28.49
C SER A 156 -17.80 -4.96 -28.19
N GLU A 157 -17.28 -4.38 -27.12
CA GLU A 157 -15.92 -4.64 -26.62
C GLU A 157 -15.96 -4.98 -25.12
N THR A 158 -15.16 -5.94 -24.70
CA THR A 158 -14.95 -6.26 -23.28
C THR A 158 -13.55 -5.80 -22.88
N PRO A 159 -13.41 -4.69 -22.12
CA PRO A 159 -12.11 -4.27 -21.61
C PRO A 159 -11.59 -5.26 -20.57
N TYR A 160 -10.29 -5.42 -20.48
CA TYR A 160 -9.66 -6.24 -19.46
C TYR A 160 -8.34 -5.65 -18.97
N SER A 161 -7.93 -6.07 -17.77
CA SER A 161 -6.59 -5.82 -17.23
C SER A 161 -5.93 -7.16 -16.92
N PHE A 162 -4.60 -7.22 -17.01
CA PHE A 162 -3.83 -8.40 -16.62
C PHE A 162 -2.64 -8.00 -15.77
N LYS A 163 -2.17 -8.91 -14.92
CA LYS A 163 -1.01 -8.69 -14.06
C LYS A 163 0.25 -9.28 -14.68
N ASN A 164 1.37 -8.67 -14.38
CA ASN A 164 2.70 -9.24 -14.58
C ASN A 164 3.57 -8.94 -13.36
N ALA A 165 4.65 -9.69 -13.21
CA ALA A 165 5.71 -9.40 -12.25
C ALA A 165 7.06 -9.44 -12.95
N SER A 166 8.09 -8.91 -12.29
CA SER A 166 9.48 -8.99 -12.73
C SER A 166 10.10 -10.36 -12.44
N GLU A 167 9.67 -11.03 -11.37
CA GLU A 167 10.27 -12.26 -10.83
C GLU A 167 9.73 -13.55 -11.46
N ARG A 168 8.49 -13.54 -11.95
CA ARG A 168 7.82 -14.74 -12.49
C ARG A 168 6.76 -14.38 -13.50
N PHE A 169 6.43 -15.33 -14.37
CA PHE A 169 5.23 -15.25 -15.19
C PHE A 169 3.99 -15.33 -14.31
N ILE A 170 3.06 -14.41 -14.53
CA ILE A 170 1.74 -14.40 -13.91
C ILE A 170 0.72 -14.69 -14.99
N THR A 171 -0.15 -15.67 -14.74
CA THR A 171 -1.33 -15.92 -15.57
C THR A 171 -2.51 -15.17 -14.99
N THR A 172 -3.09 -14.27 -15.76
CA THR A 172 -4.37 -13.64 -15.44
C THR A 172 -5.45 -14.22 -16.34
N THR A 173 -6.55 -14.69 -15.75
CA THR A 173 -7.67 -15.26 -16.49
C THR A 173 -8.91 -14.37 -16.33
N ILE A 174 -9.47 -13.95 -17.46
CA ILE A 174 -10.74 -13.22 -17.58
C ILE A 174 -11.81 -14.22 -17.99
N THR A 175 -12.94 -14.22 -17.31
CA THR A 175 -14.08 -15.07 -17.66
C THR A 175 -15.30 -14.22 -17.99
N GLY A 176 -16.20 -14.76 -18.81
CA GLY A 176 -17.41 -14.05 -19.18
C GLY A 176 -18.31 -14.88 -20.11
N ILE A 177 -19.33 -14.22 -20.64
CA ILE A 177 -20.24 -14.81 -21.63
C ILE A 177 -20.03 -14.09 -22.95
N ILE A 178 -19.89 -14.86 -24.03
CA ILE A 178 -19.76 -14.34 -25.38
C ILE A 178 -21.07 -13.65 -25.78
N PRO A 179 -21.07 -12.37 -26.20
CA PRO A 179 -22.29 -11.61 -26.47
C PRO A 179 -23.21 -12.26 -27.52
N GLU A 180 -24.50 -11.95 -27.43
CA GLU A 180 -25.46 -12.36 -28.46
C GLU A 180 -25.05 -11.84 -29.84
N LYS A 181 -25.27 -12.66 -30.87
CA LYS A 181 -24.91 -12.40 -32.28
C LYS A 181 -23.39 -12.33 -32.57
N ALA A 182 -22.51 -12.45 -31.57
CA ALA A 182 -21.09 -12.55 -31.82
C ALA A 182 -20.75 -13.87 -32.53
N ALA A 183 -20.17 -13.76 -33.72
CA ALA A 183 -19.67 -14.87 -34.53
C ALA A 183 -18.14 -14.97 -34.49
N PHE A 184 -17.45 -13.85 -34.21
CA PHE A 184 -15.99 -13.81 -34.10
C PHE A 184 -15.53 -13.00 -32.88
N ALA A 185 -14.36 -13.35 -32.36
CA ALA A 185 -13.62 -12.55 -31.40
C ALA A 185 -12.28 -12.08 -32.00
N VAL A 186 -11.86 -10.88 -31.61
CA VAL A 186 -10.54 -10.32 -31.90
C VAL A 186 -9.92 -9.88 -30.57
N LEU A 187 -8.76 -10.43 -30.23
CA LEU A 187 -8.03 -10.07 -29.02
C LEU A 187 -7.13 -8.88 -29.32
N ARG A 188 -7.24 -7.81 -28.52
CA ARG A 188 -6.32 -6.67 -28.57
C ARG A 188 -5.62 -6.54 -27.23
N LEU A 189 -4.29 -6.60 -27.27
CA LEU A 189 -3.41 -6.39 -26.14
C LEU A 189 -2.46 -5.24 -26.47
N GLY A 190 -2.44 -4.20 -25.66
CA GLY A 190 -1.59 -3.04 -25.92
C GLY A 190 -1.49 -2.09 -24.73
N ALA A 191 -0.55 -1.15 -24.84
CA ALA A 191 -0.37 -0.07 -23.88
C ALA A 191 0.20 1.15 -24.58
N ASP A 192 -0.33 2.33 -24.26
CA ASP A 192 0.27 3.65 -24.51
C ASP A 192 1.04 4.14 -23.28
N SER A 193 0.53 3.85 -22.09
CA SER A 193 1.27 3.97 -20.84
C SER A 193 1.06 2.73 -19.97
N PRO A 194 2.03 2.36 -19.11
CA PRO A 194 3.36 2.95 -18.98
C PRO A 194 4.24 2.73 -20.21
N ASN A 195 5.14 3.67 -20.47
CA ASN A 195 6.11 3.56 -21.57
C ASN A 195 7.11 2.43 -21.31
N ILE A 196 7.45 1.68 -22.36
CA ILE A 196 8.59 0.75 -22.35
C ILE A 196 9.84 1.57 -22.65
N THR A 197 10.62 1.87 -21.62
CA THR A 197 11.92 2.55 -21.76
C THR A 197 12.98 1.58 -22.27
N PRO A 198 14.15 2.05 -22.76
CA PRO A 198 15.25 1.16 -23.17
C PRO A 198 15.70 0.20 -22.08
N SER A 199 15.46 0.63 -20.85
CA SER A 199 15.67 -0.16 -19.69
C SER A 199 14.55 -1.19 -19.51
N THR A 200 13.26 -0.86 -19.48
CA THR A 200 12.21 -1.87 -19.19
C THR A 200 11.97 -2.90 -20.31
N TYR A 201 11.41 -4.06 -19.97
CA TYR A 201 10.88 -5.01 -20.97
C TYR A 201 9.54 -5.59 -20.53
N PHE A 202 8.77 -6.04 -21.52
CA PHE A 202 7.53 -6.78 -21.33
C PHE A 202 7.56 -8.08 -22.13
N ALA A 203 7.13 -9.20 -21.55
CA ALA A 203 7.19 -10.51 -22.16
C ALA A 203 5.86 -11.27 -22.02
N LEU A 204 5.43 -11.90 -23.12
CA LEU A 204 4.25 -12.76 -23.21
C LEU A 204 4.70 -14.19 -23.49
N SER A 205 4.38 -15.14 -22.60
CA SER A 205 4.71 -16.56 -22.81
C SER A 205 3.51 -17.42 -23.18
N ALA A 206 2.30 -16.98 -22.86
CA ALA A 206 1.11 -17.67 -23.34
C ALA A 206 -0.09 -16.74 -23.42
N ILE A 207 -0.89 -16.91 -24.46
CA ILE A 207 -2.27 -16.43 -24.51
C ILE A 207 -3.15 -17.61 -24.87
N THR A 208 -4.23 -17.81 -24.11
CA THR A 208 -5.25 -18.82 -24.42
C THR A 208 -6.64 -18.23 -24.33
N PHE A 209 -7.52 -18.62 -25.24
CA PHE A 209 -8.95 -18.35 -25.19
C PHE A 209 -9.67 -19.68 -25.32
N THR A 210 -10.29 -20.10 -24.24
CA THR A 210 -11.16 -21.27 -24.22
C THR A 210 -12.61 -20.84 -24.19
N SER A 211 -13.47 -21.65 -24.79
CA SER A 211 -14.90 -21.47 -24.78
C SER A 211 -15.57 -22.77 -24.36
N GLN A 212 -16.62 -22.62 -23.57
CA GLN A 212 -17.48 -23.69 -23.13
C GLN A 212 -18.90 -23.37 -23.61
N PRO A 213 -19.23 -23.74 -24.86
CA PRO A 213 -20.60 -23.67 -25.35
C PRO A 213 -21.60 -24.32 -24.39
N PRO A 214 -22.85 -23.83 -24.31
CA PRO A 214 -23.89 -24.47 -23.50
C PRO A 214 -24.16 -25.92 -23.92
N SER A 215 -23.78 -26.30 -25.14
CA SER A 215 -23.83 -27.66 -25.68
C SER A 215 -22.57 -28.49 -25.43
N SER A 216 -21.51 -27.94 -24.84
CA SER A 216 -20.28 -28.70 -24.58
C SER A 216 -20.57 -29.94 -23.74
N PRO A 217 -20.04 -31.11 -24.11
CA PRO A 217 -20.22 -32.32 -23.33
C PRO A 217 -19.54 -32.17 -21.97
N TYR A 218 -20.06 -32.84 -20.97
CA TYR A 218 -19.38 -33.00 -19.68
C TYR A 218 -18.12 -33.84 -19.84
N HIS A 219 -17.10 -33.59 -19.02
CA HIS A 219 -16.05 -34.59 -18.81
C HIS A 219 -16.70 -35.91 -18.34
N PRO A 220 -16.11 -37.09 -18.65
CA PRO A 220 -16.71 -38.36 -18.24
C PRO A 220 -16.77 -38.51 -16.71
N GLU A 221 -15.79 -37.92 -16.01
CA GLU A 221 -15.66 -37.96 -14.57
C GLU A 221 -15.00 -36.67 -14.07
N GLY A 222 -15.35 -36.26 -12.86
CA GLY A 222 -14.63 -35.25 -12.09
C GLY A 222 -14.69 -35.60 -10.61
N TYR A 223 -13.79 -35.04 -9.80
CA TYR A 223 -13.83 -35.22 -8.35
C TYR A 223 -13.46 -33.96 -7.59
N VAL A 224 -13.88 -33.92 -6.33
CA VAL A 224 -13.46 -32.92 -5.34
C VAL A 224 -12.95 -33.59 -4.08
N VAL A 225 -12.05 -32.92 -3.38
CA VAL A 225 -11.57 -33.31 -2.05
C VAL A 225 -11.97 -32.23 -1.05
N SER A 226 -12.66 -32.65 0.00
CA SER A 226 -13.11 -31.74 1.06
C SER A 226 -11.96 -31.23 1.91
N LYS A 227 -12.20 -30.13 2.63
CA LYS A 227 -11.41 -29.81 3.82
C LYS A 227 -11.49 -30.92 4.88
N PRO A 228 -10.54 -30.98 5.83
CA PRO A 228 -10.59 -31.93 6.92
C PRO A 228 -11.73 -31.61 7.90
N PHE A 229 -12.35 -32.65 8.44
CA PHE A 229 -13.35 -32.56 9.51
C PHE A 229 -12.88 -33.34 10.75
N PRO A 230 -13.11 -32.81 11.97
CA PRO A 230 -12.71 -33.49 13.20
C PRO A 230 -13.60 -34.71 13.48
N LEU A 231 -13.01 -35.76 14.05
CA LEU A 231 -13.66 -36.98 14.56
C LEU A 231 -13.68 -36.99 16.10
N PRO A 232 -14.62 -37.71 16.75
CA PRO A 232 -15.62 -38.62 16.16
C PRO A 232 -16.84 -37.88 15.62
N LEU A 233 -17.37 -38.38 14.50
CA LEU A 233 -18.67 -37.99 13.97
C LEU A 233 -19.66 -39.11 14.21
N THR A 234 -20.84 -38.77 14.71
CA THR A 234 -21.96 -39.69 14.93
C THR A 234 -23.10 -39.36 13.97
N GLY A 235 -23.79 -40.37 13.47
CA GLY A 235 -24.89 -40.19 12.50
C GLY A 235 -24.64 -40.95 11.20
N ALA A 236 -25.19 -40.45 10.10
CA ALA A 236 -25.12 -41.09 8.79
C ALA A 236 -24.09 -40.42 7.86
N LEU A 237 -23.61 -41.17 6.87
CA LEU A 237 -23.00 -40.60 5.67
C LEU A 237 -24.13 -40.41 4.66
N ALA A 238 -24.36 -39.19 4.22
CA ALA A 238 -25.37 -38.89 3.23
C ALA A 238 -24.88 -37.77 2.31
N TRP A 239 -25.55 -37.59 1.17
CA TRP A 239 -25.35 -36.43 0.31
C TRP A 239 -26.68 -36.10 -0.38
N GLU A 240 -26.86 -34.83 -0.70
CA GLU A 240 -27.95 -34.37 -1.55
C GLU A 240 -27.40 -34.11 -2.94
N ALA A 241 -27.94 -34.79 -3.96
CA ALA A 241 -27.56 -34.55 -5.35
C ALA A 241 -28.72 -34.79 -6.30
N ASP A 242 -28.77 -34.02 -7.39
CA ASP A 242 -29.60 -34.34 -8.55
C ASP A 242 -28.80 -35.27 -9.46
N ILE A 243 -29.20 -36.53 -9.58
CA ILE A 243 -28.47 -37.56 -10.33
C ILE A 243 -29.29 -38.01 -11.55
N PRO A 244 -28.91 -37.60 -12.77
CA PRO A 244 -29.54 -38.07 -14.01
C PRO A 244 -29.40 -39.59 -14.19
N ALA A 245 -30.32 -40.21 -14.95
CA ALA A 245 -30.21 -41.63 -15.28
C ALA A 245 -28.87 -41.93 -15.98
N GLY A 246 -28.16 -42.95 -15.49
CA GLY A 246 -26.82 -43.35 -15.96
C GLY A 246 -25.65 -42.63 -15.29
N ALA A 247 -25.88 -41.48 -14.67
CA ALA A 247 -24.86 -40.75 -13.91
C ALA A 247 -24.70 -41.32 -12.50
N ALA A 248 -23.59 -40.98 -11.83
CA ALA A 248 -23.34 -41.44 -10.46
C ALA A 248 -22.58 -40.42 -9.63
N VAL A 249 -22.86 -40.42 -8.32
CA VAL A 249 -22.02 -39.78 -7.30
C VAL A 249 -21.54 -40.86 -6.35
N THR A 250 -20.24 -40.90 -6.10
CA THR A 250 -19.65 -41.82 -5.11
C THR A 250 -18.78 -41.06 -4.13
N LEU A 251 -18.86 -41.43 -2.85
CA LEU A 251 -18.00 -40.90 -1.80
C LEU A 251 -16.96 -41.92 -1.37
N GLN A 252 -15.71 -41.48 -1.26
CA GLN A 252 -14.63 -42.21 -0.61
C GLN A 252 -14.18 -41.41 0.61
N LEU A 253 -13.78 -42.11 1.67
CA LEU A 253 -13.29 -41.47 2.89
C LEU A 253 -11.80 -41.77 3.07
N ALA A 254 -11.07 -40.80 3.60
CA ALA A 254 -9.73 -40.98 4.13
C ALA A 254 -9.71 -40.43 5.56
N THR A 255 -8.98 -41.10 6.44
CA THR A 255 -8.81 -40.64 7.84
C THR A 255 -7.36 -40.33 8.12
N ALA A 256 -7.12 -39.50 9.13
CA ALA A 256 -5.78 -39.23 9.63
C ALA A 256 -5.79 -39.21 11.17
N PRO A 257 -4.66 -39.57 11.82
CA PRO A 257 -4.47 -39.24 13.21
C PRO A 257 -4.35 -37.72 13.39
N ASP A 258 -4.49 -37.27 14.63
CA ASP A 258 -4.16 -35.87 14.96
C ASP A 258 -2.65 -35.73 15.10
N GLU A 259 -2.09 -34.76 14.40
CA GLU A 259 -0.71 -34.35 14.52
C GLU A 259 -0.72 -32.90 15.03
N GLY A 260 -1.03 -32.76 16.32
CA GLY A 260 -1.06 -31.54 17.13
C GLY A 260 -2.09 -30.48 16.71
N GLY A 261 -3.32 -30.90 16.44
CA GLY A 261 -4.43 -30.04 16.04
C GLY A 261 -4.59 -29.92 14.52
N SER A 262 -3.96 -30.80 13.75
CA SER A 262 -4.13 -30.87 12.30
C SER A 262 -3.99 -32.31 11.78
N PRO A 263 -4.48 -32.62 10.57
CA PRO A 263 -4.40 -33.96 10.03
C PRO A 263 -2.94 -34.41 9.85
N GLY A 264 -2.62 -35.58 10.39
CA GLY A 264 -1.36 -36.26 10.12
C GLY A 264 -1.31 -36.91 8.74
N ARG A 265 -0.64 -38.06 8.62
CA ARG A 265 -0.65 -38.82 7.36
C ARG A 265 -2.05 -39.38 7.08
N TRP A 266 -2.64 -38.98 5.96
CA TRP A 266 -3.89 -39.55 5.46
C TRP A 266 -3.72 -41.03 5.07
N THR A 267 -4.72 -41.84 5.36
CA THR A 267 -4.85 -43.20 4.80
C THR A 267 -5.10 -43.14 3.29
N ASP A 268 -4.93 -44.28 2.62
CA ASP A 268 -5.47 -44.45 1.28
C ASP A 268 -7.01 -44.23 1.30
N TRP A 269 -7.54 -43.82 0.15
CA TRP A 269 -8.98 -43.64 -0.02
C TRP A 269 -9.70 -44.98 0.12
N SER A 270 -10.80 -45.00 0.88
CA SER A 270 -11.66 -46.18 1.00
C SER A 270 -12.25 -46.58 -0.36
N ALA A 271 -12.78 -47.80 -0.44
CA ALA A 271 -13.77 -48.10 -1.47
C ALA A 271 -14.97 -47.13 -1.36
N PRO A 272 -15.68 -46.84 -2.46
CA PRO A 272 -16.92 -46.08 -2.43
C PRO A 272 -17.89 -46.58 -1.36
N THR A 273 -18.40 -45.69 -0.52
CA THR A 273 -19.27 -46.05 0.62
C THR A 273 -20.46 -45.08 0.73
N ALA A 274 -21.56 -45.60 1.28
CA ALA A 274 -22.76 -44.83 1.65
C ALA A 274 -23.03 -44.86 3.16
N LYS A 275 -22.05 -45.33 3.96
CA LYS A 275 -22.12 -45.38 5.42
C LYS A 275 -20.80 -44.93 6.03
N LEU A 276 -20.86 -44.32 7.20
CA LEU A 276 -19.66 -44.07 8.00
C LEU A 276 -19.10 -45.41 8.48
N PRO A 277 -17.79 -45.65 8.35
CA PRO A 277 -17.14 -46.84 8.91
C PRO A 277 -17.00 -46.68 10.43
N ASP A 278 -16.66 -47.78 11.11
CA ASP A 278 -16.07 -47.67 12.43
C ASP A 278 -14.72 -46.97 12.31
N TRP A 279 -14.57 -45.86 13.02
CA TRP A 279 -13.36 -45.06 12.96
C TRP A 279 -12.19 -45.84 13.57
N PRO A 280 -11.02 -45.91 12.90
CA PRO A 280 -9.82 -46.47 13.52
C PRO A 280 -9.54 -45.79 14.86
N PRO A 281 -9.07 -46.51 15.90
CA PRO A 281 -8.86 -45.92 17.23
C PRO A 281 -7.94 -44.68 17.24
N THR A 282 -7.02 -44.62 16.28
CA THR A 282 -6.07 -43.52 16.10
C THR A 282 -6.61 -42.36 15.26
N ALA A 283 -7.72 -42.52 14.55
CA ALA A 283 -8.28 -41.50 13.67
C ALA A 283 -8.86 -40.34 14.48
N ARG A 284 -8.52 -39.12 14.05
CA ARG A 284 -9.01 -37.86 14.64
C ARG A 284 -9.51 -36.88 13.59
N TRP A 285 -9.19 -37.14 12.32
CA TRP A 285 -9.63 -36.36 11.18
C TRP A 285 -10.21 -37.26 10.10
N VAL A 286 -11.20 -36.76 9.37
CA VAL A 286 -11.75 -37.38 8.17
C VAL A 286 -11.84 -36.35 7.06
N ARG A 287 -11.64 -36.78 5.83
CA ARG A 287 -12.00 -36.02 4.63
C ARG A 287 -12.71 -36.94 3.64
N TYR A 288 -13.48 -36.36 2.75
CA TYR A 288 -14.13 -37.12 1.68
C TYR A 288 -13.57 -36.72 0.31
N ARG A 289 -13.58 -37.68 -0.61
CA ARG A 289 -13.52 -37.44 -2.05
C ARG A 289 -14.90 -37.74 -2.62
N ALA A 290 -15.50 -36.74 -3.26
CA ALA A 290 -16.73 -36.94 -4.02
C ALA A 290 -16.39 -37.03 -5.50
N THR A 291 -16.67 -38.19 -6.10
CA THR A 291 -16.48 -38.42 -7.53
C THR A 291 -17.83 -38.39 -8.23
N LEU A 292 -17.92 -37.56 -9.26
CA LEU A 292 -19.11 -37.34 -10.07
C LEU A 292 -18.86 -37.91 -11.47
N LYS A 293 -19.73 -38.80 -11.92
CA LYS A 293 -19.68 -39.41 -13.26
C LYS A 293 -20.82 -38.90 -14.11
N ALA A 294 -20.50 -38.31 -15.25
CA ALA A 294 -21.48 -37.89 -16.24
C ALA A 294 -21.88 -39.04 -17.15
N ALA A 295 -23.12 -39.02 -17.65
CA ALA A 295 -23.62 -40.01 -18.61
C ALA A 295 -24.63 -39.36 -19.56
N ASP A 296 -24.62 -39.79 -20.82
CA ASP A 296 -25.57 -39.35 -21.86
C ASP A 296 -25.70 -37.81 -21.96
N GLY A 297 -24.59 -37.09 -21.88
CA GLY A 297 -24.55 -35.63 -21.97
C GLY A 297 -25.13 -34.89 -20.75
N ARG A 298 -25.41 -35.58 -19.65
CA ARG A 298 -25.89 -35.01 -18.38
C ARG A 298 -24.90 -35.31 -17.25
N ALA A 299 -24.71 -34.38 -16.34
CA ALA A 299 -23.87 -34.55 -15.15
C ALA A 299 -24.71 -34.48 -13.87
N PRO A 300 -24.30 -35.20 -12.81
CA PRO A 300 -24.92 -35.05 -11.52
C PRO A 300 -24.54 -33.69 -10.90
N VAL A 301 -25.45 -33.12 -10.12
CA VAL A 301 -25.22 -31.87 -9.37
C VAL A 301 -25.26 -32.19 -7.88
N LEU A 302 -24.11 -32.15 -7.23
CA LEU A 302 -23.94 -32.33 -5.80
C LEU A 302 -24.24 -31.01 -5.07
N LYS A 303 -25.13 -31.06 -4.09
CA LYS A 303 -25.61 -29.88 -3.32
C LYS A 303 -25.08 -29.84 -1.91
N SER A 304 -24.92 -31.00 -1.26
CA SER A 304 -24.37 -31.11 0.08
C SER A 304 -23.81 -32.51 0.34
N VAL A 305 -22.83 -32.60 1.24
CA VAL A 305 -22.33 -33.87 1.80
C VAL A 305 -22.46 -33.80 3.31
N THR A 306 -23.19 -34.75 3.90
CA THR A 306 -23.38 -34.88 5.34
C THR A 306 -22.46 -35.99 5.87
N LEU A 307 -21.57 -35.61 6.79
CA LEU A 307 -20.70 -36.49 7.56
C LEU A 307 -21.16 -36.49 9.02
N GLY A 308 -22.02 -37.44 9.38
CA GLY A 308 -22.55 -37.55 10.74
C GLY A 308 -23.42 -36.35 11.10
N SER A 309 -22.93 -35.51 12.02
CA SER A 309 -23.60 -34.27 12.45
C SER A 309 -23.19 -33.04 11.63
N LEU A 310 -22.18 -33.13 10.78
CA LEU A 310 -21.69 -32.02 9.95
C LEU A 310 -22.27 -32.10 8.55
N THR A 311 -22.62 -30.96 7.97
CA THR A 311 -23.01 -30.85 6.56
C THR A 311 -22.12 -29.84 5.87
N ASP A 312 -21.40 -30.31 4.86
CA ASP A 312 -20.57 -29.50 3.96
C ASP A 312 -21.38 -29.15 2.70
N GLN A 313 -21.51 -27.86 2.42
CA GLN A 313 -22.35 -27.32 1.34
C GLN A 313 -21.93 -25.87 1.05
N ASN A 314 -22.56 -25.25 0.03
CA ASN A 314 -22.27 -23.89 -0.39
C ASN A 314 -20.80 -23.69 -0.81
N TRP A 315 -20.29 -24.55 -1.68
CA TRP A 315 -18.86 -24.53 -2.01
C TRP A 315 -18.45 -23.30 -2.83
N SER A 316 -17.24 -22.79 -2.60
CA SER A 316 -16.62 -21.72 -3.41
C SER A 316 -15.75 -22.25 -4.55
N GLY A 317 -15.40 -23.55 -4.52
CA GLY A 317 -14.43 -24.17 -5.43
C GLY A 317 -13.15 -24.55 -4.70
N GLN A 318 -12.07 -24.79 -5.45
CA GLN A 318 -10.76 -25.06 -4.86
C GLN A 318 -10.24 -23.80 -4.18
N ASP A 319 -9.69 -23.95 -2.98
CA ASP A 319 -9.05 -22.87 -2.26
C ASP A 319 -7.85 -22.33 -3.06
N SER A 320 -7.85 -21.02 -3.27
CA SER A 320 -6.77 -20.27 -3.91
C SER A 320 -6.21 -19.17 -3.02
N THR A 321 -6.62 -19.12 -1.76
CA THR A 321 -6.17 -18.11 -0.79
C THR A 321 -5.03 -18.65 0.06
N PRO A 322 -3.89 -17.97 0.16
CA PRO A 322 -2.82 -18.38 1.06
C PRO A 322 -3.21 -18.24 2.55
N PRO A 323 -2.54 -19.01 3.44
CA PRO A 323 -2.72 -18.84 4.89
C PRO A 323 -2.52 -17.41 5.38
N ILE A 324 -3.33 -17.01 6.37
CA ILE A 324 -3.25 -15.72 7.04
C ILE A 324 -2.51 -15.88 8.37
N ILE A 325 -1.54 -15.00 8.61
CA ILE A 325 -0.77 -14.96 9.87
C ILE A 325 -1.14 -13.70 10.65
N THR A 326 -1.73 -13.88 11.83
CA THR A 326 -2.16 -12.79 12.71
C THR A 326 -1.38 -12.80 14.01
N ARG A 327 -0.77 -11.68 14.39
CA ARG A 327 -0.10 -11.54 15.70
C ARG A 327 -1.19 -11.36 16.78
N LEU A 328 -1.11 -12.14 17.85
CA LEU A 328 -2.10 -12.14 18.94
C LEU A 328 -1.65 -11.34 20.16
N THR A 329 -0.34 -11.29 20.41
CA THR A 329 0.25 -10.42 21.44
C THR A 329 0.33 -8.99 20.93
N PRO A 330 0.55 -7.96 21.78
CA PRO A 330 0.83 -6.58 21.34
C PRO A 330 2.15 -6.47 20.55
N ALA A 331 2.26 -5.44 19.69
CA ALA A 331 3.46 -5.27 18.84
C ALA A 331 4.55 -4.53 19.60
N GLN A 332 4.16 -3.90 20.70
CA GLN A 332 5.03 -3.27 21.66
C GLN A 332 4.83 -3.95 23.02
N THR A 333 5.93 -4.33 23.67
CA THR A 333 5.95 -4.87 25.03
C THR A 333 7.09 -4.24 25.81
N THR A 334 6.97 -4.17 27.13
CA THR A 334 8.06 -3.73 28.01
C THR A 334 8.83 -4.89 28.61
N ASP A 335 8.26 -6.10 28.55
CA ASP A 335 8.87 -7.33 29.04
C ASP A 335 9.62 -8.05 27.90
N PRO A 336 10.97 -8.10 27.94
CA PRO A 336 11.77 -8.78 26.93
C PRO A 336 11.67 -10.31 26.98
N SER A 337 11.04 -10.87 28.01
CA SER A 337 10.81 -12.32 28.17
C SER A 337 9.36 -12.72 27.88
N ALA A 338 8.50 -11.76 27.51
CA ALA A 338 7.10 -12.03 27.25
C ALA A 338 6.93 -13.08 26.13
N PRO A 339 6.05 -14.07 26.30
CA PRO A 339 5.67 -14.96 25.21
C PRO A 339 5.07 -14.17 24.05
N ILE A 340 5.40 -14.56 22.81
CA ILE A 340 4.92 -13.94 21.58
C ILE A 340 4.07 -14.95 20.83
N ALA A 341 2.79 -14.64 20.62
CA ALA A 341 1.83 -15.56 20.02
C ALA A 341 1.32 -15.08 18.66
N PHE A 342 1.16 -16.03 17.74
CA PHE A 342 0.65 -15.82 16.40
C PHE A 342 -0.40 -16.88 16.07
N ARG A 343 -1.47 -16.49 15.38
CA ARG A 343 -2.47 -17.39 14.79
C ARG A 343 -2.16 -17.59 13.32
N LEU A 344 -2.20 -18.84 12.87
CA LEU A 344 -2.14 -19.22 11.47
C LEU A 344 -3.50 -19.80 11.10
N ALA A 345 -4.23 -19.13 10.23
CA ALA A 345 -5.58 -19.53 9.85
C ALA A 345 -5.70 -19.66 8.34
N ASP A 346 -6.42 -20.70 7.92
CA ASP A 346 -6.79 -20.97 6.55
C ASP A 346 -8.08 -21.80 6.53
N GLU A 347 -8.90 -21.65 5.49
CA GLU A 347 -10.17 -22.37 5.42
C GLU A 347 -9.99 -23.88 5.19
N THR A 348 -9.03 -24.28 4.36
CA THR A 348 -8.74 -25.70 4.13
C THR A 348 -7.83 -26.29 5.19
N GLY A 349 -7.26 -25.44 6.06
CA GLY A 349 -6.41 -25.81 7.18
C GLY A 349 -4.92 -25.68 6.85
N ILE A 350 -4.08 -25.64 7.88
CA ILE A 350 -2.65 -25.36 7.75
C ILE A 350 -1.84 -26.65 7.56
N ASP A 351 -0.90 -26.64 6.60
CA ASP A 351 0.15 -27.64 6.50
C ASP A 351 1.35 -27.28 7.40
N TRP A 352 1.26 -27.72 8.65
CA TRP A 352 2.29 -27.46 9.67
C TRP A 352 3.66 -28.08 9.36
N LYS A 353 3.75 -29.07 8.45
CA LYS A 353 5.04 -29.71 8.10
C LYS A 353 5.93 -28.76 7.29
N ASN A 354 5.28 -27.88 6.53
CA ASN A 354 5.92 -26.86 5.73
C ASN A 354 6.00 -25.50 6.44
N LEU A 355 5.59 -25.41 7.71
CA LEU A 355 5.81 -24.21 8.51
C LEU A 355 7.31 -24.01 8.76
N ARG A 356 7.77 -22.78 8.56
CA ARG A 356 9.05 -22.25 9.04
C ARG A 356 8.79 -20.96 9.79
N LEU A 357 9.41 -20.81 10.96
CA LEU A 357 9.35 -19.59 11.76
C LEU A 357 10.76 -19.19 12.18
N LEU A 358 11.24 -18.08 11.64
CA LEU A 358 12.57 -17.56 11.89
C LEU A 358 12.50 -16.26 12.72
N HIS A 359 13.33 -16.15 13.74
CA HIS A 359 13.58 -14.90 14.47
C HIS A 359 14.95 -14.36 14.09
N HIS A 360 14.99 -13.21 13.43
CA HIS A 360 16.22 -12.66 12.83
C HIS A 360 17.03 -13.65 11.97
N GLY A 361 16.34 -14.66 11.40
CA GLY A 361 16.93 -15.68 10.53
C GLY A 361 17.28 -16.99 11.24
N ASN A 362 17.19 -17.03 12.57
CA ASN A 362 17.37 -18.25 13.34
C ASN A 362 16.06 -19.02 13.43
N ASP A 363 16.09 -20.32 13.18
CA ASP A 363 14.91 -21.18 13.36
C ASP A 363 14.54 -21.27 14.84
N ILE A 364 13.35 -20.79 15.17
CA ILE A 364 12.83 -20.79 16.54
C ILE A 364 11.65 -21.76 16.72
N LEU A 365 11.27 -22.51 15.69
CA LEU A 365 10.22 -23.53 15.84
C LEU A 365 10.48 -24.52 16.99
N PRO A 366 11.73 -24.97 17.27
CA PRO A 366 12.01 -25.83 18.42
C PRO A 366 11.71 -25.19 19.79
N HIS A 367 11.64 -23.86 19.85
CA HIS A 367 11.32 -23.08 21.06
C HIS A 367 9.86 -22.63 21.10
N CYS A 368 9.06 -23.04 20.13
CA CYS A 368 7.65 -22.70 20.05
C CYS A 368 6.77 -23.83 20.60
N ARG A 369 5.69 -23.44 21.29
CA ARG A 369 4.58 -24.33 21.62
C ARG A 369 3.43 -24.05 20.65
N ARG A 370 2.85 -25.11 20.08
CA ARG A 370 1.61 -25.04 19.31
C ARG A 370 0.42 -25.47 20.16
N ASP A 371 -0.68 -24.74 20.03
CA ASP A 371 -2.00 -25.08 20.55
C ASP A 371 -3.05 -24.76 19.47
N GLY A 372 -3.52 -25.79 18.76
CA GLY A 372 -4.41 -25.63 17.61
C GLY A 372 -3.79 -24.77 16.50
N ASP A 373 -4.47 -23.67 16.16
CA ASP A 373 -4.07 -22.69 15.15
C ASP A 373 -3.09 -21.62 15.69
N VAL A 374 -2.72 -21.68 16.97
CA VAL A 374 -1.84 -20.71 17.62
C VAL A 374 -0.45 -21.30 17.85
N ILE A 375 0.57 -20.55 17.45
CA ILE A 375 1.98 -20.79 17.80
C ILE A 375 2.46 -19.72 18.77
N THR A 376 3.05 -20.15 19.89
CA THR A 376 3.60 -19.26 20.92
C THR A 376 5.09 -19.51 21.06
N PHE A 377 5.89 -18.48 20.80
CA PHE A 377 7.32 -18.46 21.08
C PHE A 377 7.55 -17.91 22.49
N THR A 378 8.23 -18.67 23.34
CA THR A 378 8.71 -18.18 24.64
C THR A 378 10.22 -17.98 24.53
N PRO A 379 10.73 -16.74 24.63
CA PRO A 379 12.16 -16.48 24.56
C PRO A 379 12.91 -17.29 25.63
N PRO A 380 13.94 -18.08 25.28
CA PRO A 380 14.73 -18.84 26.25
C PRO A 380 15.56 -17.92 27.17
N THR A 381 15.87 -16.72 26.69
CA THR A 381 16.49 -15.62 27.42
C THR A 381 15.78 -14.33 27.06
N ALA A 382 15.92 -13.30 27.91
CA ALA A 382 15.46 -11.96 27.58
C ALA A 382 15.96 -11.54 26.20
N LEU A 383 15.05 -11.02 25.39
CA LEU A 383 15.35 -10.51 24.06
C LEU A 383 16.08 -9.17 24.16
N GLU A 384 17.30 -9.15 23.64
CA GLU A 384 18.19 -7.98 23.62
C GLU A 384 18.20 -7.33 22.24
N PRO A 385 18.55 -6.03 22.14
CA PRO A 385 18.66 -5.35 20.85
C PRO A 385 19.50 -6.16 19.86
N PRO A 386 19.03 -6.29 18.60
CA PRO A 386 19.74 -7.10 17.62
C PRO A 386 21.16 -6.57 17.42
N GLY A 387 22.11 -7.51 17.28
CA GLY A 387 23.52 -7.23 17.02
C GLY A 387 23.97 -7.73 15.65
N PHE A 388 25.29 -7.75 15.43
CA PHE A 388 25.90 -8.18 14.17
C PHE A 388 25.40 -9.56 13.66
N GLU A 389 25.13 -10.48 14.57
CA GLU A 389 24.80 -11.89 14.26
C GLU A 389 23.44 -12.10 13.57
N ILE A 390 22.61 -11.06 13.46
CA ILE A 390 21.35 -11.19 12.73
C ILE A 390 21.60 -11.46 11.24
N HIS A 391 20.73 -12.25 10.64
CA HIS A 391 20.83 -12.58 9.22
C HIS A 391 20.86 -11.29 8.35
N PRO A 392 21.70 -11.21 7.29
CA PRO A 392 21.86 -10.02 6.45
C PRO A 392 20.56 -9.43 5.90
N ARG A 393 19.52 -10.25 5.69
CA ARG A 393 18.18 -9.78 5.30
C ARG A 393 17.57 -8.70 6.18
N TYR A 394 17.94 -8.65 7.45
CA TYR A 394 17.45 -7.67 8.41
C TYR A 394 18.39 -6.47 8.55
N TRP A 395 19.51 -6.45 7.84
CA TRP A 395 20.46 -5.35 7.88
C TRP A 395 19.86 -4.10 7.20
N PRO A 396 20.11 -2.90 7.74
CA PRO A 396 19.81 -1.66 7.04
C PRO A 396 20.33 -1.68 5.60
N ARG A 397 19.49 -1.23 4.67
CA ARG A 397 19.85 -1.20 3.24
C ARG A 397 19.47 0.11 2.57
N THR A 398 20.28 0.48 1.59
CA THR A 398 19.94 1.51 0.60
C THR A 398 19.64 0.82 -0.73
N ASN A 399 18.67 1.36 -1.46
CA ASN A 399 18.23 0.83 -2.73
C ASN A 399 17.93 2.02 -3.64
N HIS A 400 18.90 2.41 -4.48
CA HIS A 400 18.77 3.63 -5.28
C HIS A 400 17.50 3.58 -6.12
N ARG A 401 16.59 4.55 -5.96
CA ARG A 401 15.29 4.63 -6.67
C ARG A 401 14.43 3.36 -6.60
N ASN A 402 14.65 2.52 -5.60
CA ASN A 402 14.07 1.18 -5.50
C ASN A 402 14.35 0.32 -6.76
N ALA A 403 15.59 0.36 -7.27
CA ALA A 403 16.04 -0.39 -8.46
C ALA A 403 16.04 -1.90 -8.26
N LEU A 404 16.36 -2.34 -7.05
CA LEU A 404 16.61 -3.73 -6.72
C LEU A 404 15.50 -4.28 -5.82
N VAL A 405 15.29 -5.58 -5.88
CA VAL A 405 14.48 -6.34 -4.93
C VAL A 405 15.38 -7.24 -4.11
N PHE A 406 15.00 -7.43 -2.86
CA PHE A 406 15.71 -8.25 -1.89
C PHE A 406 14.82 -9.43 -1.49
N THR A 407 15.10 -10.61 -2.01
CA THR A 407 14.24 -11.79 -1.88
C THR A 407 14.94 -12.96 -1.21
N THR A 408 14.19 -14.01 -0.91
CA THR A 408 14.72 -15.31 -0.50
C THR A 408 14.71 -16.23 -1.72
N PRO A 409 15.88 -16.66 -2.23
CA PRO A 409 15.91 -17.56 -3.37
C PRO A 409 15.39 -18.95 -2.96
N ALA A 410 14.57 -19.56 -3.81
CA ALA A 410 13.87 -20.82 -3.48
C ALA A 410 14.82 -22.00 -3.24
N ASP A 411 15.98 -22.00 -3.89
CA ASP A 411 17.01 -23.03 -3.78
C ASP A 411 18.02 -22.78 -2.64
N ALA A 412 17.97 -21.60 -2.00
CA ALA A 412 18.82 -21.24 -0.86
C ALA A 412 18.03 -20.36 0.14
N PRO A 413 17.11 -20.94 0.92
CA PRO A 413 16.21 -20.20 1.80
C PRO A 413 16.92 -19.45 2.93
N ASP A 414 18.17 -19.84 3.21
CA ASP A 414 19.11 -19.24 4.16
C ASP A 414 19.94 -18.09 3.57
N ALA A 415 19.70 -17.70 2.31
CA ALA A 415 20.35 -16.58 1.66
C ALA A 415 19.42 -15.37 1.51
N ILE A 416 20.02 -14.21 1.33
CA ILE A 416 19.34 -13.05 0.74
C ILE A 416 19.84 -12.88 -0.69
N ARG A 417 18.89 -12.81 -1.64
CA ARG A 417 19.14 -12.45 -3.02
C ARG A 417 18.91 -10.97 -3.22
N VAL A 418 19.89 -10.29 -3.79
CA VAL A 418 19.74 -8.95 -4.36
C VAL A 418 19.66 -9.12 -5.86
N SER A 419 18.57 -8.68 -6.47
CA SER A 419 18.38 -8.79 -7.92
C SER A 419 17.67 -7.56 -8.46
N ARG A 420 17.76 -7.33 -9.76
CA ARG A 420 17.15 -6.16 -10.39
C ARG A 420 15.63 -6.27 -10.41
N GLU A 421 14.95 -5.26 -9.87
CA GLU A 421 13.49 -5.13 -9.92
C GLU A 421 13.06 -4.18 -11.02
N LYS A 422 13.63 -2.97 -11.01
CA LYS A 422 13.35 -1.91 -11.98
C LYS A 422 14.55 -1.77 -12.89
N ILE A 423 14.26 -1.57 -14.16
CA ILE A 423 15.33 -1.31 -15.11
C ILE A 423 15.61 0.18 -15.08
N ILE A 424 16.47 0.59 -14.15
CA ILE A 424 17.08 1.91 -14.09
C ILE A 424 18.58 1.75 -14.19
N GLU A 425 19.26 2.68 -14.85
CA GLU A 425 20.69 2.55 -15.17
C GLU A 425 21.53 2.36 -13.90
N ASP A 426 21.25 3.15 -12.85
CA ASP A 426 21.92 3.09 -11.57
C ASP A 426 21.18 2.13 -10.61
N THR A 427 21.86 1.05 -10.26
CA THR A 427 21.40 0.01 -9.33
C THR A 427 22.21 0.01 -8.04
N ALA A 428 22.79 1.16 -7.68
CA ALA A 428 23.58 1.29 -6.47
C ALA A 428 22.77 0.86 -5.24
N PHE A 429 23.40 0.03 -4.43
CA PHE A 429 22.78 -0.46 -3.21
C PHE A 429 23.81 -0.62 -2.11
N SER A 430 23.30 -0.78 -0.90
CA SER A 430 24.12 -1.33 0.18
C SER A 430 23.28 -2.10 1.17
N LEU A 431 23.93 -3.05 1.83
CA LEU A 431 23.42 -3.84 2.94
C LEU A 431 24.47 -3.78 4.04
N THR A 432 24.17 -3.05 5.12
CA THR A 432 25.16 -2.73 6.16
C THR A 432 24.81 -3.41 7.47
N SER A 433 25.71 -4.21 8.01
CA SER A 433 25.53 -4.90 9.28
C SER A 433 25.34 -3.94 10.44
N LEU A 434 24.75 -4.47 11.51
CA LEU A 434 24.86 -3.84 12.82
C LEU A 434 26.31 -3.91 13.31
N SER A 435 26.72 -2.96 14.16
CA SER A 435 28.10 -2.89 14.65
C SER A 435 28.45 -4.10 15.51
N CYS A 436 29.64 -4.63 15.28
CA CYS A 436 30.29 -5.66 16.09
C CYS A 436 31.34 -4.99 16.99
N SER A 437 31.28 -5.15 18.32
CA SER A 437 32.33 -4.62 19.19
C SER A 437 33.63 -5.42 19.05
N VAL A 438 34.75 -4.71 18.94
CA VAL A 438 36.08 -5.29 18.70
C VAL A 438 37.11 -4.75 19.68
N VAL A 439 38.27 -5.40 19.75
CA VAL A 439 39.41 -5.03 20.58
C VAL A 439 40.55 -4.65 19.65
N ALA A 440 41.00 -3.39 19.74
CA ALA A 440 42.12 -2.88 18.96
C ALA A 440 43.36 -3.81 19.05
N GLY A 441 44.03 -4.03 17.92
CA GLY A 441 45.22 -4.88 17.81
C GLY A 441 44.97 -6.40 17.88
N GLN A 442 43.73 -6.86 18.04
CA GLN A 442 43.40 -8.30 18.03
C GLN A 442 43.07 -8.81 16.63
N ASN A 443 43.19 -10.13 16.45
CA ASN A 443 42.92 -10.78 15.17
C ASN A 443 41.46 -11.22 15.04
N TYR A 444 40.92 -11.03 13.83
CA TYR A 444 39.57 -11.37 13.44
C TYR A 444 39.55 -12.19 12.16
N VAL A 445 38.54 -13.04 12.07
CA VAL A 445 38.25 -13.88 10.91
C VAL A 445 36.86 -13.52 10.38
N PHE A 446 36.81 -13.00 9.16
CA PHE A 446 35.56 -12.77 8.44
C PHE A 446 35.27 -13.95 7.50
N ARG A 447 34.02 -14.42 7.49
CA ARG A 447 33.54 -15.39 6.52
C ARG A 447 32.18 -14.99 5.96
N CYS A 448 31.96 -15.25 4.69
CA CYS A 448 30.63 -15.25 4.09
C CYS A 448 30.60 -16.19 2.88
N ASP A 449 29.43 -16.72 2.55
CA ASP A 449 29.22 -17.40 1.29
C ASP A 449 28.45 -16.48 0.35
N CYS A 450 28.93 -16.35 -0.86
CA CYS A 450 28.28 -15.56 -1.89
C CYS A 450 28.19 -16.34 -3.20
N ARG A 451 27.18 -16.06 -4.01
CA ARG A 451 27.15 -16.43 -5.44
C ARG A 451 26.53 -15.30 -6.22
N TYR A 452 26.88 -15.19 -7.49
CA TYR A 452 26.38 -14.09 -8.31
C TYR A 452 26.15 -14.53 -9.75
N LEU A 453 25.27 -13.82 -10.43
CA LEU A 453 25.19 -13.77 -11.88
C LEU A 453 25.26 -12.29 -12.23
N LEU A 454 26.41 -11.82 -12.71
CA LEU A 454 26.68 -10.42 -13.05
C LEU A 454 27.48 -10.40 -14.32
N ASN A 455 27.09 -9.56 -15.27
CA ASN A 455 27.88 -9.36 -16.49
C ASN A 455 29.10 -8.48 -16.17
N LEU A 456 30.23 -9.12 -15.87
CA LEU A 456 31.51 -8.44 -15.61
C LEU A 456 32.32 -8.33 -16.90
N ALA A 457 32.79 -7.12 -17.23
CA ALA A 457 33.66 -6.88 -18.40
C ALA A 457 35.00 -7.64 -18.35
N ALA A 458 35.40 -8.14 -17.17
CA ALA A 458 36.54 -9.04 -16.99
C ALA A 458 36.27 -10.04 -15.84
N PRO A 459 36.70 -11.31 -15.95
CA PRO A 459 36.65 -12.25 -14.84
C PRO A 459 37.69 -11.87 -13.76
N GLY A 460 37.23 -11.72 -12.51
CA GLY A 460 38.07 -12.04 -11.35
C GLY A 460 38.69 -10.91 -10.53
N ASN A 461 37.95 -9.87 -10.12
CA ASN A 461 38.21 -9.11 -8.87
C ASN A 461 37.05 -8.13 -8.58
N LEU A 462 35.82 -8.65 -8.44
CA LEU A 462 34.69 -7.80 -8.05
C LEU A 462 34.77 -7.50 -6.56
N THR A 463 34.80 -6.21 -6.20
CA THR A 463 34.61 -5.79 -4.80
C THR A 463 33.12 -5.76 -4.52
N ILE A 464 32.64 -6.75 -3.78
CA ILE A 464 31.20 -6.90 -3.46
C ILE A 464 30.82 -6.21 -2.14
N GLY A 465 31.81 -5.69 -1.42
CA GLY A 465 31.62 -5.06 -0.14
C GLY A 465 32.93 -4.69 0.54
N LYS A 466 32.83 -4.26 1.79
CA LYS A 466 33.97 -3.93 2.65
C LYS A 466 33.63 -4.11 4.12
N ILE A 467 34.67 -4.25 4.93
CA ILE A 467 34.63 -4.23 6.38
C ILE A 467 35.23 -2.90 6.83
N ILE A 468 34.46 -2.16 7.61
CA ILE A 468 34.80 -0.81 8.06
C ILE A 468 35.03 -0.89 9.56
N TRP A 469 36.23 -0.55 10.00
CA TRP A 469 36.54 -0.37 11.43
C TRP A 469 36.04 1.00 11.87
N GLN A 470 35.59 1.11 13.11
CA GLN A 470 35.12 2.36 13.68
C GLN A 470 35.74 2.60 15.06
N ASP A 471 36.01 3.86 15.38
CA ASP A 471 36.41 4.28 16.73
C ASP A 471 35.23 4.22 17.72
N ALA A 472 35.47 4.68 18.96
CA ALA A 472 34.46 4.67 20.02
C ALA A 472 33.28 5.62 19.74
N GLU A 473 33.51 6.65 18.93
CA GLU A 473 32.54 7.64 18.50
C GLU A 473 31.77 7.21 17.23
N GLY A 474 32.18 6.11 16.61
CA GLY A 474 31.57 5.53 15.41
C GLY A 474 32.12 6.08 14.09
N ALA A 475 33.20 6.89 14.12
CA ALA A 475 33.84 7.37 12.91
C ALA A 475 34.67 6.26 12.26
N SER A 476 34.62 6.18 10.92
CA SER A 476 35.32 5.16 10.14
C SER A 476 36.84 5.33 10.23
N LEU A 477 37.54 4.24 10.52
CA LEU A 477 39.00 4.13 10.47
C LEU A 477 39.41 3.55 9.12
N GLU A 478 40.30 4.24 8.41
CA GLU A 478 40.83 3.80 7.11
C GLU A 478 42.23 3.16 7.26
N PRO A 479 42.61 2.21 6.38
CA PRO A 479 41.83 1.70 5.26
C PRO A 479 40.81 0.63 5.66
N SER A 480 39.61 0.70 5.09
CA SER A 480 38.64 -0.40 5.11
C SER A 480 39.16 -1.65 4.39
N GLN A 481 38.73 -2.83 4.84
CA GLN A 481 39.14 -4.12 4.26
C GLN A 481 38.15 -4.54 3.16
N LEU A 482 38.60 -4.64 1.91
CA LEU A 482 37.71 -4.94 0.78
C LEU A 482 37.32 -6.43 0.74
N ILE A 483 36.03 -6.69 0.55
CA ILE A 483 35.51 -8.04 0.34
C ILE A 483 35.53 -8.28 -1.17
N GLN A 484 36.56 -9.01 -1.61
CA GLN A 484 36.73 -9.38 -3.01
C GLN A 484 36.10 -10.74 -3.26
N PHE A 485 35.47 -10.87 -4.42
CA PHE A 485 34.90 -12.12 -4.90
C PHE A 485 35.76 -12.69 -6.03
N SER A 486 36.07 -13.97 -5.94
CA SER A 486 36.69 -14.78 -6.99
C SER A 486 35.91 -16.09 -7.15
N GLY A 487 35.46 -16.40 -8.37
CA GLY A 487 34.69 -17.63 -8.63
C GLY A 487 33.96 -17.58 -9.98
N HIS A 488 33.36 -18.70 -10.38
CA HIS A 488 32.51 -18.77 -11.57
C HIS A 488 31.12 -18.21 -11.27
N PRO A 489 30.49 -17.45 -12.19
CA PRO A 489 29.10 -17.03 -12.06
C PRO A 489 28.16 -18.23 -11.83
N GLY A 490 27.23 -18.09 -10.90
CA GLY A 490 26.26 -19.12 -10.50
C GLY A 490 26.70 -19.99 -9.32
N ASP A 491 28.00 -20.17 -9.10
CA ASP A 491 28.53 -21.05 -8.05
C ASP A 491 28.63 -20.36 -6.68
N TRP A 492 28.38 -21.13 -5.63
CA TRP A 492 28.67 -20.71 -4.25
C TRP A 492 30.16 -20.67 -4.00
N ASN A 493 30.65 -19.53 -3.53
CA ASN A 493 32.03 -19.31 -3.16
C ASN A 493 32.10 -18.83 -1.69
N ALA A 494 32.90 -19.54 -0.90
CA ALA A 494 33.18 -19.17 0.48
C ALA A 494 34.34 -18.17 0.52
N ILE A 495 34.07 -16.96 1.01
CA ILE A 495 35.07 -15.91 1.21
C ILE A 495 35.60 -16.02 2.64
N HIS A 496 36.92 -15.96 2.80
CA HIS A 496 37.61 -16.04 4.08
C HIS A 496 38.70 -14.97 4.15
N MET A 497 38.64 -14.11 5.16
CA MET A 497 39.63 -13.05 5.38
C MET A 497 40.14 -13.07 6.82
N ASN A 498 41.46 -13.00 6.99
CA ASN A 498 42.11 -12.77 8.28
C ASN A 498 42.56 -11.32 8.36
N MET A 499 42.25 -10.63 9.45
CA MET A 499 42.55 -9.22 9.63
C MET A 499 42.89 -8.91 11.09
N THR A 500 43.67 -7.87 11.32
CA THR A 500 43.94 -7.33 12.65
C THR A 500 43.19 -6.01 12.80
N ALA A 501 42.46 -5.84 13.90
CA ALA A 501 41.79 -4.59 14.20
C ALA A 501 42.83 -3.45 14.32
N PRO A 502 42.65 -2.31 13.64
CA PRO A 502 43.55 -1.15 13.75
C PRO A 502 43.69 -0.65 15.18
N ALA A 503 44.70 0.21 15.40
CA ALA A 503 44.73 1.04 16.60
C ALA A 503 43.42 1.86 16.68
N ASP A 504 42.93 2.08 17.90
CA ASP A 504 41.70 2.82 18.20
C ASP A 504 40.38 2.18 17.71
N ALA A 505 40.42 1.00 17.08
CA ALA A 505 39.21 0.30 16.68
C ALA A 505 38.40 -0.18 17.90
N ALA A 506 37.16 0.30 18.01
CA ALA A 506 36.20 -0.09 19.02
C ALA A 506 35.04 -0.94 18.46
N SER A 507 34.73 -0.77 17.17
CA SER A 507 33.77 -1.66 16.48
C SER A 507 34.11 -1.90 15.00
N ALA A 508 33.37 -2.80 14.37
CA ALA A 508 33.42 -3.07 12.94
C ALA A 508 32.02 -3.25 12.36
N VAL A 509 31.82 -2.81 11.12
CA VAL A 509 30.61 -3.09 10.32
C VAL A 509 30.99 -3.74 8.99
N VAL A 510 30.17 -4.69 8.55
CA VAL A 510 30.27 -5.31 7.23
C VAL A 510 29.27 -4.65 6.31
N ARG A 511 29.71 -4.15 5.17
CA ARG A 511 28.83 -3.56 4.16
C ARG A 511 29.00 -4.32 2.84
N PHE A 512 27.94 -4.97 2.39
CA PHE A 512 27.83 -5.42 1.00
C PHE A 512 27.22 -4.30 0.15
N GLY A 513 27.55 -4.29 -1.12
CA GLY A 513 27.03 -3.34 -2.10
C GLY A 513 28.11 -2.54 -2.81
N PHE A 514 27.72 -2.03 -3.97
CA PHE A 514 28.56 -1.30 -4.90
C PHE A 514 27.67 -0.40 -5.76
N ASP A 515 28.29 0.59 -6.39
CA ASP A 515 27.67 1.49 -7.36
C ASP A 515 27.81 0.91 -8.79
N TYR A 516 28.96 0.32 -9.10
CA TYR A 516 29.25 -0.32 -10.38
C TYR A 516 29.88 -1.72 -10.15
N PRO A 517 29.57 -2.73 -10.98
CA PRO A 517 28.68 -2.72 -12.15
C PRO A 517 27.21 -2.60 -11.77
N ASN A 518 26.39 -2.14 -12.69
CA ASN A 518 24.93 -2.17 -12.51
C ASN A 518 24.38 -3.57 -12.82
N PHE A 519 23.36 -4.00 -12.08
CA PHE A 519 22.67 -5.27 -12.35
C PHE A 519 21.94 -5.20 -13.68
N ALA A 520 22.17 -6.18 -14.57
CA ALA A 520 21.41 -6.40 -15.80
C ALA A 520 20.14 -7.24 -15.55
N GLY A 521 19.37 -7.53 -16.60
CA GLY A 521 18.20 -8.40 -16.50
C GLY A 521 18.61 -9.85 -16.19
N GLY A 522 18.11 -10.40 -15.09
CA GLY A 522 18.47 -11.74 -14.60
C GLY A 522 19.69 -11.78 -13.68
N ASP A 523 20.41 -10.66 -13.52
CA ASP A 523 21.55 -10.57 -12.62
C ASP A 523 21.11 -10.66 -11.15
N TYR A 524 21.94 -11.29 -10.33
CA TYR A 524 21.74 -11.38 -8.90
C TYR A 524 23.05 -11.50 -8.11
N LEU A 525 22.97 -11.16 -6.82
CA LEU A 525 23.96 -11.44 -5.79
C LEU A 525 23.25 -12.09 -4.60
N ASP A 526 23.63 -13.33 -4.28
CA ASP A 526 23.15 -14.03 -3.10
C ASP A 526 24.22 -13.99 -2.01
N ILE A 527 23.81 -13.72 -0.78
CA ILE A 527 24.68 -13.62 0.39
C ILE A 527 24.10 -14.47 1.52
N ARG A 528 24.94 -15.30 2.17
CA ARG A 528 24.60 -16.05 3.39
C ARG A 528 25.80 -16.30 4.30
N ASN A 529 25.56 -16.87 5.48
CA ASN A 529 26.60 -17.32 6.41
C ASN A 529 27.65 -16.26 6.77
N VAL A 530 27.22 -15.01 6.93
CA VAL A 530 28.11 -13.89 7.23
C VAL A 530 28.50 -13.90 8.70
N THR A 531 29.80 -13.98 8.99
CA THR A 531 30.33 -14.04 10.36
C THR A 531 31.60 -13.21 10.50
N LEU A 532 31.81 -12.63 11.69
CA LEU A 532 33.03 -11.95 12.08
C LEU A 532 33.46 -12.46 13.46
N THR A 533 34.46 -13.34 13.48
CA THR A 533 34.90 -14.06 14.68
C THR A 533 36.18 -13.45 15.22
N GLY A 534 36.21 -13.14 16.53
CA GLY A 534 37.38 -12.65 17.25
C GLY A 534 37.01 -12.21 18.67
N PRO A 535 37.96 -11.67 19.44
CA PRO A 535 37.69 -11.15 20.79
C PRO A 535 36.60 -10.07 20.75
N ARG A 536 35.69 -10.04 21.72
CA ARG A 536 34.66 -8.99 21.79
C ARG A 536 35.13 -7.86 22.70
N GLY A 537 35.07 -6.64 22.17
CA GLY A 537 35.32 -5.43 22.94
C GLY A 537 34.14 -5.06 23.84
N VAL A 538 34.29 -3.97 24.59
CA VAL A 538 33.19 -3.38 25.36
C VAL A 538 32.07 -3.03 24.38
N PRO A 539 30.83 -3.48 24.59
CA PRO A 539 29.71 -3.13 23.74
C PRO A 539 29.57 -1.61 23.67
N LEU A 540 29.62 -1.06 22.45
CA LEU A 540 29.25 0.34 22.23
C LEU A 540 27.75 0.49 22.52
N LYS A 541 27.36 1.69 22.95
CA LYS A 541 25.94 2.00 23.13
C LYS A 541 25.24 1.85 21.77
N SER A 542 24.47 0.78 21.61
CA SER A 542 23.74 0.53 20.38
C SER A 542 22.70 1.62 20.14
N THR A 543 22.63 2.11 18.91
CA THR A 543 21.51 2.95 18.43
C THR A 543 20.40 2.10 17.82
N GLU A 544 20.56 0.78 17.79
CA GLU A 544 19.55 -0.14 17.30
C GLU A 544 18.42 -0.27 18.31
N PRO A 545 17.16 -0.08 17.88
CA PRO A 545 16.02 -0.33 18.74
C PRO A 545 15.92 -1.83 19.03
N ASN A 546 15.30 -2.18 20.14
CA ASN A 546 15.00 -3.58 20.48
C ASN A 546 13.83 -4.12 19.65
N LEU A 547 13.99 -4.07 18.32
CA LEU A 547 12.99 -4.41 17.32
C LEU A 547 13.30 -5.79 16.73
N HIS A 548 12.37 -6.71 16.95
CA HIS A 548 12.48 -8.10 16.51
C HIS A 548 11.61 -8.40 15.31
N ALA A 549 12.20 -9.12 14.34
CA ALA A 549 11.53 -9.57 13.14
C ALA A 549 11.33 -11.09 13.17
N PHE A 550 10.09 -11.50 12.93
CA PHE A 550 9.63 -12.88 12.86
C PHE A 550 9.15 -13.17 11.45
N GLN A 551 9.83 -14.08 10.75
CA GLN A 551 9.49 -14.47 9.40
C GLN A 551 8.81 -15.82 9.40
N PHE A 552 7.66 -15.88 8.75
CA PHE A 552 6.86 -17.07 8.56
C PHE A 552 6.94 -17.50 7.11
N THR A 553 7.08 -18.80 6.89
CA THR A 553 6.73 -19.46 5.62
C THR A 553 5.73 -20.55 5.97
N ALA A 554 4.53 -20.50 5.41
CA ALA A 554 3.47 -21.48 5.68
C ALA A 554 2.76 -21.88 4.39
N ALA A 555 2.13 -23.05 4.41
CA ALA A 555 1.26 -23.53 3.34
C ALA A 555 -0.06 -24.01 3.95
N ASP A 556 -1.14 -23.96 3.17
CA ASP A 556 -2.39 -24.64 3.50
C ASP A 556 -2.39 -26.09 2.97
N LEU A 557 -3.49 -26.80 3.20
CA LEU A 557 -3.66 -28.16 2.69
C LEU A 557 -4.02 -28.22 1.19
N ALA A 558 -4.41 -27.10 0.57
CA ALA A 558 -4.64 -26.96 -0.87
C ALA A 558 -3.35 -26.65 -1.67
N GLY A 559 -2.24 -26.37 -0.98
CA GLY A 559 -0.93 -26.07 -1.56
C GLY A 559 -0.65 -24.58 -1.77
N ASN A 560 -1.54 -23.67 -1.35
CA ASN A 560 -1.30 -22.23 -1.39
C ASN A 560 -0.27 -21.86 -0.31
N ARG A 561 0.62 -20.91 -0.62
CA ARG A 561 1.79 -20.58 0.22
C ARG A 561 1.82 -19.11 0.57
N THR A 562 2.22 -18.83 1.80
CA THR A 562 2.44 -17.47 2.31
C THR A 562 3.86 -17.33 2.84
N GLN A 563 4.44 -16.14 2.66
CA GLN A 563 5.64 -15.70 3.36
C GLN A 563 5.34 -14.32 3.94
N ALA A 564 5.48 -14.16 5.26
CA ALA A 564 5.13 -12.92 5.92
C ALA A 564 6.12 -12.58 7.03
N GLU A 565 6.33 -11.29 7.28
CA GLU A 565 7.12 -10.79 8.39
C GLU A 565 6.22 -10.13 9.44
N ARG A 566 6.51 -10.35 10.71
CA ARG A 566 5.85 -9.71 11.84
C ARG A 566 6.91 -9.11 12.75
N TYR A 567 6.59 -7.97 13.34
CA TYR A 567 7.53 -7.20 14.13
C TYR A 567 7.04 -7.04 15.58
N VAL A 568 7.98 -7.08 16.52
CA VAL A 568 7.74 -6.81 17.94
C VAL A 568 8.83 -5.87 18.45
N LEU A 569 8.43 -4.74 19.04
CA LEU A 569 9.29 -3.78 19.70
C LEU A 569 9.27 -4.01 21.21
N ILE A 570 10.44 -4.15 21.81
CA ILE A 570 10.58 -4.15 23.27
C ILE A 570 10.99 -2.76 23.71
N ASP A 571 10.01 -1.96 24.11
CA ASP A 571 10.24 -0.60 24.56
C ASP A 571 9.04 -0.08 25.36
N GLU A 572 9.28 0.84 26.28
CA GLU A 572 8.23 1.57 27.00
C GLU A 572 7.45 2.46 26.02
N PRO A 573 6.10 2.47 26.03
CA PRO A 573 5.34 3.39 25.20
C PRO A 573 5.59 4.86 25.58
N PRO A 574 5.44 5.82 24.65
CA PRO A 574 5.58 7.23 24.95
C PRO A 574 4.47 7.70 25.91
N THR A 575 4.83 8.55 26.86
CA THR A 575 3.88 9.14 27.84
C THR A 575 3.50 10.58 27.50
N ARG A 576 4.10 11.15 26.46
CA ARG A 576 3.90 12.51 25.96
C ARG A 576 3.95 12.49 24.45
N ASN A 577 3.45 13.55 23.82
CA ASN A 577 3.30 13.64 22.38
C ASN A 577 2.44 12.50 21.80
N ILE A 578 1.39 12.10 22.51
CA ILE A 578 0.43 11.10 22.01
C ILE A 578 -0.51 11.81 21.04
N VAL A 579 -0.44 11.43 19.77
CA VAL A 579 -1.25 12.00 18.69
C VAL A 579 -2.44 11.12 18.37
N ARG A 580 -3.62 11.73 18.31
CA ARG A 580 -4.88 11.07 17.97
C ARG A 580 -5.71 11.94 17.03
N LEU A 581 -6.66 11.33 16.36
CA LEU A 581 -7.74 12.05 15.69
C LEU A 581 -8.95 12.13 16.61
N ARG A 582 -9.50 13.33 16.76
CA ARG A 582 -10.86 13.53 17.28
C ARG A 582 -11.85 12.95 16.26
N ASP A 583 -13.06 12.63 16.70
CA ASP A 583 -14.13 12.06 15.88
C ASP A 583 -14.52 12.90 14.64
N ASP A 584 -14.20 14.20 14.64
CA ASP A 584 -14.39 15.10 13.50
C ASP A 584 -13.14 15.27 12.62
N GLY A 585 -12.06 14.50 12.85
CA GLY A 585 -10.84 14.53 12.04
C GLY A 585 -9.78 15.52 12.51
N PHE A 586 -10.05 16.36 13.52
CA PHE A 586 -9.02 17.25 14.08
C PHE A 586 -7.93 16.49 14.84
N VAL A 587 -6.68 16.95 14.69
CA VAL A 587 -5.54 16.39 15.40
C VAL A 587 -5.55 16.81 16.87
N LEU A 588 -5.35 15.85 17.76
CA LEU A 588 -5.08 16.07 19.18
C LEU A 588 -3.64 15.66 19.48
N VAL A 589 -2.89 16.51 20.17
CA VAL A 589 -1.58 16.19 20.74
C VAL A 589 -1.70 16.26 22.25
N ASP A 590 -1.47 15.14 22.94
CA ASP A 590 -1.71 15.00 24.39
C ASP A 590 -3.11 15.50 24.78
N ASP A 591 -4.11 15.04 24.03
CA ASP A 591 -5.54 15.37 24.15
C ASP A 591 -5.90 16.87 23.97
N LYS A 592 -4.94 17.70 23.52
CA LYS A 592 -5.17 19.11 23.18
C LYS A 592 -5.30 19.28 21.66
N PRO A 593 -6.33 19.99 21.17
CA PRO A 593 -6.45 20.27 19.76
C PRO A 593 -5.24 21.02 19.21
N PHE A 594 -4.76 20.58 18.05
CA PHE A 594 -3.63 21.17 17.35
C PHE A 594 -4.05 21.49 15.92
N PHE A 595 -3.92 22.77 15.51
CA PHE A 595 -4.11 23.19 14.13
C PHE A 595 -2.75 23.29 13.42
N PRO A 596 -2.43 22.40 12.48
CA PRO A 596 -1.17 22.47 11.75
C PRO A 596 -1.13 23.68 10.81
N ILE A 597 -0.11 24.53 10.97
CA ILE A 597 0.26 25.63 10.08
C ILE A 597 1.67 25.32 9.58
N GLY A 598 1.75 24.75 8.37
CA GLY A 598 2.89 23.96 7.93
C GLY A 598 3.73 24.54 6.80
N ALA A 599 5.05 24.48 6.94
CA ALA A 599 5.99 24.77 5.84
C ALA A 599 6.48 23.46 5.20
N TYR A 600 6.31 23.32 3.88
CA TYR A 600 6.82 22.17 3.14
C TYR A 600 8.30 22.37 2.75
N ALA A 601 9.10 21.32 2.87
CA ALA A 601 10.50 21.27 2.40
C ALA A 601 11.45 22.31 3.03
N VAL A 602 11.37 22.47 4.36
CA VAL A 602 12.31 23.27 5.14
C VAL A 602 13.73 22.68 5.01
N CYS A 603 14.68 23.53 4.66
CA CYS A 603 16.06 23.14 4.35
C CYS A 603 17.05 24.29 4.60
N LYS A 604 18.35 23.97 4.58
CA LYS A 604 19.43 24.96 4.62
C LYS A 604 19.51 25.72 3.31
N ARG A 605 19.55 27.05 3.38
CA ARG A 605 19.64 27.97 2.23
C ARG A 605 20.42 29.22 2.62
N GLU A 606 20.92 29.95 1.63
CA GLU A 606 21.69 31.19 1.88
C GLU A 606 20.89 32.21 2.70
N PHE A 607 19.58 32.37 2.43
CA PHE A 607 18.73 33.32 3.15
C PHE A 607 18.50 32.98 4.63
N ASN A 608 18.76 31.74 5.06
CA ASN A 608 18.73 31.34 6.47
C ASN A 608 20.13 31.04 7.02
N ASN A 609 21.16 31.59 6.38
CA ASN A 609 22.58 31.39 6.73
C ASN A 609 23.02 29.91 6.72
N ASN A 610 22.33 29.08 5.95
CA ASN A 610 22.48 27.62 5.96
C ASN A 610 22.31 27.01 7.37
N ASP A 611 21.43 27.60 8.17
CA ASP A 611 21.17 27.22 9.55
C ASP A 611 19.68 26.88 9.75
N LEU A 612 19.43 25.65 10.18
CA LEU A 612 18.08 25.18 10.47
C LEU A 612 17.52 25.81 11.75
N ASP A 613 18.36 26.15 12.73
CA ASP A 613 17.88 26.85 13.92
C ASP A 613 17.28 28.21 13.56
N GLN A 614 17.99 28.96 12.70
CA GLN A 614 17.52 30.24 12.15
C GLN A 614 16.24 30.05 11.33
N ALA A 615 16.19 29.03 10.46
CA ALA A 615 15.00 28.71 9.67
C ALA A 615 13.74 28.51 10.54
N PHE A 616 13.86 27.69 11.59
CA PHE A 616 12.75 27.42 12.50
C PHE A 616 12.41 28.64 13.37
N ALA A 617 13.40 29.42 13.80
CA ALA A 617 13.15 30.67 14.52
C ALA A 617 12.34 31.67 13.69
N ASP A 618 12.69 31.84 12.41
CA ASP A 618 11.99 32.76 11.50
C ASP A 618 10.57 32.29 11.19
N LEU A 619 10.38 30.98 10.96
CA LEU A 619 9.06 30.37 10.78
C LEU A 619 8.19 30.52 12.04
N LYS A 620 8.75 30.26 13.23
CA LYS A 620 8.02 30.42 14.51
C LYS A 620 7.53 31.85 14.68
N LYS A 621 8.39 32.84 14.37
CA LYS A 621 8.11 34.26 14.52
C LYS A 621 6.88 34.71 13.74
N ILE A 622 6.60 34.09 12.59
CA ILE A 622 5.46 34.43 11.73
C ILE A 622 4.27 33.46 11.90
N GLY A 623 4.31 32.57 12.91
CA GLY A 623 3.15 31.77 13.32
C GLY A 623 3.12 30.32 12.83
N PHE A 624 4.14 29.81 12.14
CA PHE A 624 4.21 28.39 11.82
C PHE A 624 4.46 27.55 13.08
N ASN A 625 3.91 26.34 13.08
CA ASN A 625 4.07 25.35 14.17
C ASN A 625 4.28 23.92 13.65
N PHE A 626 4.30 23.74 12.32
CA PHE A 626 4.39 22.46 11.65
C PHE A 626 5.40 22.52 10.50
N ALA A 627 6.23 21.50 10.30
CA ALA A 627 7.24 21.52 9.25
C ALA A 627 7.56 20.14 8.67
N HIS A 628 7.97 20.13 7.40
CA HIS A 628 8.46 18.95 6.69
C HIS A 628 9.81 19.22 6.04
N THR A 629 10.59 18.16 5.83
CA THR A 629 11.81 18.18 5.03
C THR A 629 11.88 16.96 4.12
N TYR A 630 12.34 17.15 2.88
CA TYR A 630 12.65 16.03 1.98
C TYR A 630 13.98 15.33 2.32
N GLN A 631 14.76 15.90 3.25
CA GLN A 631 15.95 15.23 3.75
C GLN A 631 15.54 14.02 4.59
N SER A 632 15.65 12.82 4.04
CA SER A 632 15.30 11.58 4.73
C SER A 632 16.51 10.87 5.35
N THR A 633 17.70 11.00 4.76
CA THR A 633 18.90 10.38 5.31
C THR A 633 19.18 10.92 6.69
N ARG A 634 19.30 10.02 7.69
CA ARG A 634 19.55 10.32 9.11
C ARG A 634 20.98 10.78 9.41
N ASN A 635 21.49 11.70 8.58
CA ASN A 635 22.77 12.36 8.77
C ASN A 635 22.66 13.53 9.76
N GLU A 636 23.77 14.22 9.99
CA GLU A 636 23.85 15.39 10.87
C GLU A 636 22.80 16.47 10.52
N ASN A 637 22.54 16.70 9.23
CA ASN A 637 21.56 17.70 8.81
C ASN A 637 20.13 17.35 9.26
N PHE A 638 19.74 16.07 9.19
CA PHE A 638 18.44 15.63 9.71
C PHE A 638 18.38 15.71 11.24
N GLN A 639 19.47 15.38 11.93
CA GLN A 639 19.55 15.53 13.39
C GLN A 639 19.37 17.00 13.80
N GLN A 640 20.02 17.92 13.08
CA GLN A 640 19.85 19.37 13.28
C GLN A 640 18.40 19.82 13.00
N PHE A 641 17.75 19.26 11.97
CA PHE A 641 16.33 19.52 11.69
C PHE A 641 15.43 19.13 12.86
N LEU A 642 15.54 17.91 13.37
CA LEU A 642 14.76 17.45 14.52
C LEU A 642 15.07 18.24 15.79
N ALA A 643 16.35 18.56 16.03
CA ALA A 643 16.76 19.38 17.19
C ALA A 643 16.19 20.80 17.12
N ALA A 644 16.23 21.45 15.95
CA ALA A 644 15.64 22.77 15.74
C ALA A 644 14.11 22.72 15.91
N ALA A 645 13.45 21.70 15.35
CA ALA A 645 12.02 21.50 15.54
C ALA A 645 11.65 21.37 17.02
N ALA A 646 12.41 20.58 17.79
CA ALA A 646 12.17 20.42 19.23
C ALA A 646 12.42 21.73 20.00
N LYS A 647 13.50 22.44 19.68
CA LYS A 647 13.87 23.71 20.33
C LYS A 647 12.82 24.80 20.14
N HIS A 648 12.19 24.86 18.97
CA HIS A 648 11.19 25.88 18.63
C HIS A 648 9.73 25.42 18.82
N ASP A 649 9.53 24.25 19.44
CA ASP A 649 8.20 23.65 19.69
C ASP A 649 7.39 23.51 18.40
N PHE A 650 8.04 22.92 17.39
CA PHE A 650 7.42 22.51 16.14
C PHE A 650 7.03 21.04 16.19
N LYS A 651 5.91 20.75 15.55
CA LYS A 651 5.56 19.41 15.11
C LYS A 651 6.09 19.16 13.70
N VAL A 652 6.38 17.92 13.36
CA VAL A 652 6.91 17.53 12.06
C VAL A 652 6.22 16.29 11.53
N TRP A 653 6.12 16.20 10.21
CA TRP A 653 5.85 14.95 9.53
C TRP A 653 7.08 14.58 8.72
N VAL A 654 7.56 13.36 8.90
CA VAL A 654 8.85 12.94 8.33
C VAL A 654 8.73 11.54 7.76
N ALA A 655 9.41 11.30 6.65
CA ALA A 655 9.52 9.97 6.09
C ALA A 655 10.55 9.13 6.85
N SER A 656 10.61 7.84 6.54
CA SER A 656 11.68 6.96 7.03
C SER A 656 13.07 7.42 6.60
N GLY A 657 14.13 6.79 7.13
CA GLY A 657 15.49 7.00 6.69
C GLY A 657 15.73 6.75 5.19
N ALA A 658 14.85 5.98 4.54
CA ALA A 658 14.90 5.68 3.10
C ALA A 658 14.09 6.67 2.24
N GLY A 659 13.40 7.63 2.84
CA GLY A 659 12.51 8.56 2.13
C GLY A 659 11.05 8.12 2.10
N ALA A 660 10.21 9.01 1.57
CA ALA A 660 8.83 8.69 1.23
C ALA A 660 8.82 7.69 0.06
N ASN A 661 7.71 6.98 -0.14
CA ASN A 661 7.53 5.95 -1.16
C ASN A 661 8.35 4.65 -0.92
N SER A 662 9.01 4.52 0.22
CA SER A 662 9.64 3.26 0.62
C SER A 662 8.59 2.29 1.14
N THR A 663 8.43 1.15 0.47
CA THR A 663 7.54 0.06 0.89
C THR A 663 8.27 -1.02 1.69
N GLN A 664 9.53 -0.79 2.07
CA GLN A 664 10.33 -1.75 2.84
C GLN A 664 9.99 -1.65 4.33
N ILE A 665 8.97 -2.41 4.76
CA ILE A 665 8.40 -2.37 6.12
C ILE A 665 9.48 -2.45 7.21
N GLY A 666 10.40 -3.43 7.16
CA GLY A 666 11.43 -3.57 8.20
C GLY A 666 12.36 -2.37 8.36
N ASN A 667 12.75 -1.71 7.26
CA ASN A 667 13.55 -0.49 7.31
C ASN A 667 12.76 0.69 7.88
N TYR A 668 11.50 0.79 7.48
CA TYR A 668 10.60 1.83 7.95
C TYR A 668 10.39 1.69 9.47
N LEU A 669 10.02 0.49 9.93
CA LEU A 669 9.80 0.21 11.36
C LEU A 669 11.05 0.39 12.21
N ARG A 670 12.25 0.09 11.67
CA ARG A 670 13.50 0.40 12.38
C ARG A 670 13.67 1.90 12.58
N THR A 671 13.30 2.72 11.60
CA THR A 671 13.32 4.18 11.76
C THR A 671 12.29 4.61 12.80
N VAL A 672 11.05 4.12 12.70
CA VAL A 672 9.97 4.42 13.64
C VAL A 672 10.39 4.09 15.07
N ALA A 673 10.88 2.87 15.32
CA ALA A 673 11.27 2.42 16.64
C ALA A 673 12.41 3.24 17.27
N ARG A 674 13.27 3.90 16.47
CA ARG A 674 14.31 4.81 16.99
C ARG A 674 13.79 6.18 17.37
N GLU A 675 12.75 6.63 16.68
CA GLU A 675 12.42 8.06 16.61
C GLU A 675 11.03 8.39 17.12
N TYR A 676 10.11 7.44 17.24
CA TYR A 676 8.72 7.69 17.64
C TYR A 676 8.56 8.41 18.98
N LYS A 677 9.55 8.35 19.88
CA LYS A 677 9.55 9.11 21.14
C LYS A 677 9.99 10.57 21.00
N HIS A 678 10.40 11.01 19.81
CA HIS A 678 10.87 12.36 19.57
C HIS A 678 9.71 13.37 19.74
N PRO A 679 9.86 14.43 20.55
CA PRO A 679 8.75 15.30 20.96
C PRO A 679 8.13 16.10 19.80
N SER A 680 8.81 16.20 18.67
CA SER A 680 8.32 16.90 17.48
C SER A 680 7.59 16.01 16.49
N ILE A 681 7.73 14.68 16.50
CA ILE A 681 7.07 13.86 15.46
C ILE A 681 5.57 13.90 15.67
N LEU A 682 4.82 14.23 14.64
CA LEU A 682 3.35 14.19 14.65
C LEU A 682 2.84 13.11 13.71
N ALA A 683 3.53 12.90 12.59
CA ALA A 683 3.17 11.89 11.61
C ALA A 683 4.36 11.27 10.87
N TRP A 684 4.16 10.04 10.41
CA TRP A 684 5.01 9.33 9.47
C TRP A 684 4.56 9.58 8.03
N TYR A 685 5.45 10.16 7.22
CA TYR A 685 5.18 10.48 5.82
C TYR A 685 5.47 9.30 4.91
N LEU A 686 4.44 8.53 4.56
CA LEU A 686 4.60 7.24 3.90
C LEU A 686 4.87 7.40 2.40
N ALA A 687 4.16 8.30 1.74
CA ALA A 687 4.20 8.44 0.28
C ALA A 687 3.94 9.88 -0.20
N ASP A 688 4.58 10.22 -1.32
CA ASP A 688 4.57 11.51 -2.04
C ASP A 688 4.25 11.22 -3.51
N ASP A 689 3.37 12.01 -4.14
CA ASP A 689 2.80 11.69 -5.46
C ASP A 689 2.28 10.22 -5.49
N THR A 690 1.49 9.89 -4.47
CA THR A 690 1.34 8.51 -4.01
C THR A 690 0.82 7.55 -5.08
N SER A 691 -0.23 7.93 -5.81
CA SER A 691 -0.83 7.14 -6.90
C SER A 691 0.15 6.82 -8.03
N GLY A 692 1.16 7.67 -8.22
CA GLY A 692 2.25 7.48 -9.18
C GLY A 692 3.38 6.56 -8.70
N HIS A 693 3.52 6.34 -7.39
CA HIS A 693 4.71 5.68 -6.81
C HIS A 693 4.44 4.40 -6.03
N VAL A 694 3.30 4.28 -5.34
CA VAL A 694 3.02 3.18 -4.40
C VAL A 694 1.63 2.60 -4.66
N SER A 695 1.45 1.27 -4.57
CA SER A 695 0.13 0.66 -4.69
C SER A 695 -0.71 0.81 -3.41
N PRO A 696 -2.05 0.82 -3.48
CA PRO A 696 -2.90 0.86 -2.29
C PRO A 696 -2.61 -0.27 -1.31
N GLU A 697 -2.34 -1.47 -1.81
CA GLU A 697 -2.06 -2.67 -1.00
C GLU A 697 -0.76 -2.50 -0.22
N ALA A 698 0.32 -2.09 -0.90
CA ALA A 698 1.62 -1.89 -0.27
C ALA A 698 1.58 -0.78 0.79
N LEU A 699 0.85 0.32 0.52
CA LEU A 699 0.70 1.40 1.49
C LEU A 699 -0.15 1.00 2.69
N THR A 700 -1.22 0.21 2.46
CA THR A 700 -2.07 -0.33 3.53
C THR A 700 -1.28 -1.27 4.44
N GLU A 701 -0.46 -2.14 3.88
CA GLU A 701 0.39 -3.04 4.67
C GLU A 701 1.40 -2.27 5.53
N LEU A 702 2.06 -1.26 4.95
CA LEU A 702 2.99 -0.39 5.68
C LEU A 702 2.27 0.40 6.79
N HIS A 703 1.11 0.97 6.49
CA HIS A 703 0.29 1.69 7.46
C HIS A 703 -0.07 0.80 8.65
N GLN A 704 -0.60 -0.41 8.39
CA GLN A 704 -0.96 -1.33 9.46
C GLN A 704 0.25 -1.73 10.30
N ALA A 705 1.39 -2.00 9.67
CA ALA A 705 2.62 -2.33 10.38
C ALA A 705 3.11 -1.20 11.30
N ILE A 706 2.98 0.05 10.86
CA ILE A 706 3.32 1.23 11.68
C ILE A 706 2.30 1.41 12.80
N ARG A 707 0.99 1.32 12.53
CA ARG A 707 -0.07 1.47 13.53
C ARG A 707 0.02 0.42 14.65
N ASP A 708 0.45 -0.79 14.30
CA ASP A 708 0.71 -1.87 15.25
C ASP A 708 1.85 -1.51 16.23
N LEU A 709 2.93 -0.90 15.72
CA LEU A 709 4.17 -0.62 16.45
C LEU A 709 4.18 0.75 17.15
N ASP A 710 3.66 1.78 16.50
CA ASP A 710 3.54 3.15 16.97
C ASP A 710 2.08 3.63 16.82
N PRO A 711 1.19 3.24 17.75
CA PRO A 711 -0.19 3.71 17.74
C PRO A 711 -0.31 5.20 18.14
N SER A 712 0.79 5.83 18.57
CA SER A 712 0.83 7.17 19.17
C SER A 712 1.06 8.28 18.14
N HIS A 713 1.31 7.96 16.87
CA HIS A 713 1.47 8.94 15.80
C HIS A 713 0.62 8.59 14.58
N LEU A 714 0.35 9.61 13.76
CA LEU A 714 -0.42 9.44 12.53
C LEU A 714 0.49 8.94 11.40
N THR A 715 -0.12 8.35 10.39
CA THR A 715 0.48 8.07 9.09
C THR A 715 -0.18 8.94 8.04
N VAL A 716 0.59 9.46 7.09
CA VAL A 716 0.09 10.41 6.10
C VAL A 716 0.71 10.20 4.73
N GLN A 717 -0.04 10.58 3.70
CA GLN A 717 0.38 10.57 2.29
C GLN A 717 -0.01 11.87 1.59
N ALA A 718 0.71 12.25 0.54
CA ALA A 718 0.35 13.38 -0.33
C ALA A 718 0.17 12.93 -1.79
N ASP A 719 -0.76 13.60 -2.46
CA ASP A 719 -1.02 13.44 -3.89
C ASP A 719 -1.87 14.62 -4.40
N GLY A 720 -1.82 14.86 -5.70
CA GLY A 720 -2.86 15.62 -6.38
C GLY A 720 -4.24 15.00 -6.18
N VAL A 721 -5.29 15.82 -6.25
CA VAL A 721 -6.67 15.36 -6.01
C VAL A 721 -7.17 14.41 -7.11
N GLY A 722 -6.68 14.57 -8.34
CA GLY A 722 -7.15 13.83 -9.53
C GLY A 722 -8.37 14.47 -10.20
N SER A 723 -9.10 13.70 -11.01
CA SER A 723 -10.38 14.12 -11.59
C SER A 723 -11.56 13.53 -10.80
N PRO A 724 -12.79 14.08 -10.93
CA PRO A 724 -13.97 13.50 -10.28
C PRO A 724 -14.23 12.03 -10.62
N GLU A 725 -13.91 11.60 -11.86
CA GLU A 725 -14.10 10.23 -12.34
C GLU A 725 -13.00 9.27 -11.86
N SER A 726 -11.83 9.82 -11.51
CA SER A 726 -10.67 9.04 -11.05
C SER A 726 -9.87 9.83 -10.00
N PRO A 727 -10.39 10.02 -8.78
CA PRO A 727 -9.68 10.73 -7.72
C PRO A 727 -8.49 9.92 -7.22
N ASN A 728 -7.30 10.52 -7.16
CA ASN A 728 -6.06 9.78 -6.87
C ASN A 728 -6.05 9.17 -5.45
N TYR A 729 -6.62 9.87 -4.47
CA TYR A 729 -6.63 9.46 -3.06
C TYR A 729 -7.68 8.40 -2.72
N LEU A 730 -8.71 8.22 -3.57
CA LEU A 730 -9.86 7.36 -3.26
C LEU A 730 -9.43 5.91 -2.95
N PRO A 731 -8.54 5.25 -3.72
CA PRO A 731 -8.06 3.90 -3.40
C PRO A 731 -7.26 3.81 -2.09
N TYR A 732 -6.79 4.95 -1.56
CA TYR A 732 -5.89 5.03 -0.41
C TYR A 732 -6.59 5.53 0.87
N ILE A 733 -7.91 5.73 0.85
CA ILE A 733 -8.66 6.21 2.03
C ILE A 733 -8.36 5.36 3.27
N HIS A 734 -8.20 4.04 3.13
CA HIS A 734 -7.89 3.14 4.24
C HIS A 734 -6.40 2.85 4.43
N ALA A 735 -5.52 3.50 3.65
CA ALA A 735 -4.09 3.27 3.66
C ALA A 735 -3.29 4.29 4.51
N THR A 736 -3.92 5.34 5.06
CA THR A 736 -3.31 6.31 6.00
C THR A 736 -4.34 6.93 6.94
N ASP A 737 -3.90 7.60 8.02
CA ASP A 737 -4.78 8.34 8.95
C ASP A 737 -5.16 9.73 8.43
N ALA A 738 -4.26 10.37 7.68
CA ALA A 738 -4.50 11.65 7.02
C ALA A 738 -4.05 11.65 5.57
N PHE A 739 -4.64 12.55 4.80
CA PHE A 739 -4.24 12.82 3.42
C PHE A 739 -3.91 14.31 3.26
N LEU A 740 -2.88 14.58 2.47
CA LEU A 740 -2.40 15.90 2.14
C LEU A 740 -2.70 16.20 0.66
N PRO A 741 -3.89 16.77 0.33
CA PRO A 741 -4.21 17.10 -1.05
C PRO A 741 -3.34 18.22 -1.58
N GLU A 742 -2.69 17.98 -2.71
CA GLU A 742 -2.00 19.02 -3.47
C GLU A 742 -2.99 19.83 -4.30
N ILE A 743 -3.18 21.10 -3.93
CA ILE A 743 -4.14 22.00 -4.57
C ILE A 743 -3.38 23.19 -5.16
N TYR A 744 -2.97 23.06 -6.43
CA TYR A 744 -2.11 24.03 -7.12
C TYR A 744 -2.79 24.66 -8.36
N PRO A 745 -3.84 25.49 -8.17
CA PRO A 745 -4.68 25.93 -9.27
C PRO A 745 -4.15 27.14 -10.04
N ILE A 746 -3.07 27.80 -9.61
CA ILE A 746 -2.57 29.05 -10.19
C ILE A 746 -1.44 28.77 -11.19
N ARG A 747 -1.81 28.44 -12.43
CA ARG A 747 -0.85 28.08 -13.49
C ARG A 747 -0.41 29.29 -14.34
N ASN A 748 -1.40 30.06 -14.79
CA ASN A 748 -1.26 31.24 -15.66
C ASN A 748 -2.52 32.13 -15.51
N ALA A 749 -2.74 33.10 -16.40
CA ALA A 749 -3.88 34.04 -16.32
C ALA A 749 -5.26 33.35 -16.42
N ASP A 750 -5.35 32.24 -17.16
CA ASP A 750 -6.59 31.54 -17.49
C ASP A 750 -6.83 30.30 -16.61
N SER A 751 -6.08 30.16 -15.52
CA SER A 751 -6.19 29.02 -14.63
C SER A 751 -7.41 29.07 -13.70
N ASP A 752 -7.83 27.90 -13.19
CA ASP A 752 -9.05 27.70 -12.41
C ASP A 752 -9.17 28.60 -11.17
N GLY A 753 -8.03 29.01 -10.59
CA GLY A 753 -8.01 29.94 -9.46
C GLY A 753 -8.48 29.33 -8.13
N PRO A 754 -8.77 30.18 -7.13
CA PRO A 754 -9.36 29.77 -5.86
C PRO A 754 -10.60 28.86 -5.93
N PRO A 755 -11.52 28.97 -6.92
CA PRO A 755 -12.65 28.03 -7.09
C PRO A 755 -12.27 26.53 -7.11
N LYS A 756 -11.07 26.19 -7.58
CA LYS A 756 -10.61 24.80 -7.61
C LYS A 756 -10.45 24.20 -6.21
N VAL A 757 -10.07 25.01 -5.21
CA VAL A 757 -9.98 24.59 -3.81
C VAL A 757 -11.35 24.10 -3.32
N ILE A 758 -12.43 24.80 -3.68
CA ILE A 758 -13.79 24.41 -3.31
C ILE A 758 -14.16 23.07 -3.97
N SER A 759 -13.86 22.94 -5.26
CA SER A 759 -14.14 21.72 -6.03
C SER A 759 -13.46 20.50 -5.41
N ASP A 760 -12.17 20.64 -5.10
CA ASP A 760 -11.34 19.56 -4.59
C ASP A 760 -11.73 19.15 -3.17
N MET A 761 -11.94 20.11 -2.28
CA MET A 761 -12.35 19.82 -0.91
C MET A 761 -13.75 19.20 -0.86
N LYS A 762 -14.71 19.69 -1.68
CA LYS A 762 -16.04 19.07 -1.78
C LYS A 762 -15.98 17.65 -2.32
N LEU A 763 -15.15 17.39 -3.32
CA LEU A 763 -14.96 16.04 -3.88
C LEU A 763 -14.41 15.08 -2.81
N ILE A 764 -13.40 15.50 -2.04
CA ILE A 764 -12.84 14.73 -0.93
C ILE A 764 -13.92 14.38 0.10
N HIS A 765 -14.66 15.36 0.58
CA HIS A 765 -15.70 15.11 1.58
C HIS A 765 -16.89 14.29 1.04
N ALA A 766 -17.27 14.45 -0.23
CA ALA A 766 -18.28 13.62 -0.85
C ALA A 766 -17.85 12.14 -0.92
N ASN A 767 -16.58 11.90 -1.28
CA ASN A 767 -16.03 10.54 -1.34
C ASN A 767 -15.88 9.92 0.06
N LEU A 768 -15.43 10.69 1.05
CA LEU A 768 -15.41 10.22 2.45
C LEU A 768 -16.83 9.87 2.94
N ALA A 769 -17.84 10.65 2.56
CA ALA A 769 -19.23 10.35 2.91
C ALA A 769 -19.74 9.07 2.22
N ALA A 770 -19.37 8.84 0.96
CA ALA A 770 -19.69 7.62 0.22
C ALA A 770 -19.06 6.38 0.85
N GLU A 771 -17.87 6.51 1.44
CA GLU A 771 -17.15 5.46 2.18
C GLU A 771 -17.59 5.33 3.66
N GLY A 772 -18.72 5.93 4.04
CA GLY A 772 -19.27 5.79 5.40
C GLY A 772 -18.66 6.73 6.44
N ASN A 773 -18.03 7.83 6.02
CA ASN A 773 -17.37 8.84 6.86
C ASN A 773 -16.27 8.26 7.77
N PRO A 774 -15.24 7.61 7.22
CA PRO A 774 -14.10 7.23 8.03
C PRO A 774 -13.43 8.48 8.62
N VAL A 775 -13.01 8.40 9.88
CA VAL A 775 -12.33 9.52 10.56
C VAL A 775 -10.98 9.75 9.88
N LYS A 776 -10.82 10.89 9.22
CA LYS A 776 -9.59 11.30 8.51
C LYS A 776 -9.26 12.76 8.79
N SER A 777 -7.97 13.03 8.91
CA SER A 777 -7.49 14.41 8.88
C SER A 777 -7.13 14.82 7.45
N ILE A 778 -7.31 16.10 7.13
CA ILE A 778 -6.99 16.67 5.80
C ILE A 778 -6.09 17.87 6.04
N TRP A 779 -4.85 17.81 5.56
CA TRP A 779 -3.92 18.94 5.62
C TRP A 779 -3.61 19.42 4.21
N ALA A 780 -4.36 20.40 3.72
CA ALA A 780 -4.24 20.85 2.34
C ALA A 780 -2.86 21.45 2.07
N ILE A 781 -2.23 21.03 0.97
CA ILE A 781 -0.99 21.62 0.46
C ILE A 781 -1.39 22.70 -0.55
N ILE A 782 -1.32 23.94 -0.13
CA ILE A 782 -1.70 25.10 -0.93
C ILE A 782 -0.48 25.60 -1.71
N GLN A 783 -0.70 25.91 -2.99
CA GLN A 783 0.34 26.50 -3.82
C GLN A 783 0.79 27.84 -3.25
N TYR A 784 2.10 27.97 -3.06
CA TYR A 784 2.78 29.26 -2.99
C TYR A 784 4.20 29.15 -3.55
N PHE A 785 4.23 28.85 -4.85
CA PHE A 785 5.45 28.69 -5.63
C PHE A 785 5.21 29.13 -7.08
N GLN A 786 6.32 29.26 -7.82
CA GLN A 786 6.32 29.34 -9.27
C GLN A 786 7.52 28.57 -9.86
N GLY A 787 7.59 28.48 -11.19
CA GLY A 787 8.80 28.12 -11.92
C GLY A 787 8.89 26.67 -12.39
N TRP A 788 7.84 25.89 -12.16
CA TRP A 788 7.60 24.64 -12.90
C TRP A 788 7.06 24.92 -14.30
N SER A 789 7.20 23.96 -15.22
CA SER A 789 6.80 24.10 -16.63
C SER A 789 5.37 24.61 -16.83
N SER A 790 4.46 24.21 -15.94
CA SER A 790 3.04 24.59 -15.98
C SER A 790 2.63 25.66 -14.97
N TRP A 791 3.51 26.09 -14.06
CA TRP A 791 3.21 27.10 -13.02
C TRP A 791 4.11 28.32 -13.20
N LYS A 792 3.65 29.24 -14.05
CA LYS A 792 4.47 30.34 -14.57
C LYS A 792 4.53 31.57 -13.67
N ARG A 793 3.70 31.64 -12.62
CA ARG A 793 3.65 32.78 -11.69
C ARG A 793 3.33 32.34 -10.28
N PHE A 794 3.68 33.17 -9.31
CA PHE A 794 3.14 33.06 -7.96
C PHE A 794 1.65 33.40 -7.92
N PRO A 795 0.89 32.81 -6.98
CA PRO A 795 -0.38 33.38 -6.54
C PRO A 795 -0.18 34.83 -6.07
N THR A 796 -1.15 35.68 -6.37
CA THR A 796 -1.28 37.01 -5.74
C THR A 796 -1.57 36.87 -4.25
N PHE A 797 -1.45 37.95 -3.48
CA PHE A 797 -1.77 37.93 -2.05
C PHE A 797 -3.23 37.53 -1.80
N GLU A 798 -4.17 38.06 -2.59
CA GLU A 798 -5.59 37.75 -2.49
C GLU A 798 -5.88 36.28 -2.85
N GLU A 799 -5.24 35.75 -3.89
CA GLU A 799 -5.36 34.33 -4.25
C GLU A 799 -4.79 33.42 -3.15
N LEU A 800 -3.60 33.72 -2.63
CA LEU A 800 -3.00 32.97 -1.53
C LEU A 800 -3.93 32.94 -0.32
N ARG A 801 -4.39 34.11 0.13
CA ARG A 801 -5.25 34.25 1.30
C ARG A 801 -6.60 33.57 1.07
N SER A 802 -7.23 33.75 -0.10
CA SER A 802 -8.50 33.10 -0.44
C SER A 802 -8.37 31.58 -0.46
N MET A 803 -7.36 31.02 -1.15
CA MET A 803 -7.15 29.57 -1.19
C MET A 803 -6.95 28.98 0.21
N SER A 804 -6.19 29.66 1.08
CA SER A 804 -5.96 29.22 2.45
C SER A 804 -7.22 29.24 3.31
N PHE A 805 -8.07 30.26 3.21
CA PHE A 805 -9.31 30.32 3.98
C PHE A 805 -10.40 29.42 3.39
N LEU A 806 -10.48 29.29 2.07
CA LEU A 806 -11.43 28.38 1.40
C LEU A 806 -11.17 26.92 1.76
N SER A 807 -9.90 26.48 1.85
CA SER A 807 -9.61 25.11 2.26
C SER A 807 -10.12 24.83 3.68
N ILE A 808 -9.91 25.76 4.61
CA ILE A 808 -10.41 25.68 5.99
C ILE A 808 -11.95 25.69 6.03
N ILE A 809 -12.59 26.62 5.31
CA ILE A 809 -14.05 26.73 5.24
C ILE A 809 -14.68 25.43 4.71
N HIS A 810 -14.02 24.77 3.76
CA HIS A 810 -14.47 23.51 3.17
C HIS A 810 -13.88 22.26 3.84
N GLY A 811 -13.42 22.35 5.09
CA GLY A 811 -13.17 21.19 5.95
C GLY A 811 -11.71 20.76 6.14
N ALA A 812 -10.74 21.60 5.79
CA ALA A 812 -9.34 21.30 6.12
C ALA A 812 -9.09 21.38 7.64
N HIS A 813 -8.43 20.35 8.17
CA HIS A 813 -8.03 20.24 9.58
C HIS A 813 -6.67 20.86 9.88
N GLY A 814 -5.94 21.26 8.83
CA GLY A 814 -4.67 21.94 8.85
C GLY A 814 -4.31 22.44 7.45
N ILE A 815 -3.28 23.26 7.36
CA ILE A 815 -2.81 23.82 6.10
C ILE A 815 -1.30 23.76 6.01
N THR A 816 -0.78 23.47 4.82
CA THR A 816 0.63 23.56 4.51
C THR A 816 0.83 24.33 3.21
N TRP A 817 1.99 24.95 3.01
CA TRP A 817 2.32 25.60 1.75
C TRP A 817 3.57 25.01 1.13
N TYR A 818 3.44 24.60 -0.13
CA TYR A 818 4.58 24.26 -0.97
C TYR A 818 5.05 25.55 -1.64
N THR A 819 6.31 25.98 -1.52
CA THR A 819 7.42 25.35 -0.77
C THR A 819 8.22 26.39 -0.01
N TYR A 820 9.00 25.98 1.00
CA TYR A 820 9.87 26.87 1.77
C TYR A 820 10.92 27.54 0.89
N GLY A 821 11.95 26.80 0.44
CA GLY A 821 13.14 27.36 -0.20
C GLY A 821 13.32 27.09 -1.70
N GLY A 822 12.39 26.37 -2.35
CA GLY A 822 12.49 26.05 -3.79
C GLY A 822 13.65 25.12 -4.17
N PHE A 823 13.74 24.71 -5.45
CA PHE A 823 14.88 24.00 -6.04
C PHE A 823 14.99 24.32 -7.54
N ASP A 824 16.21 24.54 -8.04
CA ASP A 824 16.46 25.01 -9.42
C ASP A 824 15.60 26.22 -9.79
N LYS A 825 14.70 26.07 -10.77
CA LYS A 825 13.78 27.11 -11.23
C LYS A 825 12.52 27.23 -10.36
N ASN A 826 12.29 26.30 -9.44
CA ASN A 826 11.18 26.39 -8.49
C ASN A 826 11.56 27.38 -7.39
N HIS A 827 10.73 28.42 -7.25
CA HIS A 827 10.86 29.47 -6.24
C HIS A 827 9.71 29.37 -5.24
N GLY A 828 10.01 29.47 -3.95
CA GLY A 828 9.07 29.28 -2.84
C GLY A 828 8.76 30.54 -2.05
N MET A 829 8.21 30.37 -0.85
CA MET A 829 7.75 31.48 0.01
C MET A 829 8.88 32.41 0.46
N THR A 830 10.12 31.93 0.52
CA THR A 830 11.30 32.71 0.94
C THR A 830 12.08 33.33 -0.22
N ASP A 831 11.56 33.28 -1.45
CA ASP A 831 12.28 33.74 -2.65
C ASP A 831 12.57 35.24 -2.64
N THR A 832 11.60 36.06 -2.23
CA THR A 832 11.73 37.52 -2.14
C THR A 832 11.17 38.06 -0.82
N PRO A 833 11.56 39.29 -0.40
CA PRO A 833 10.96 39.93 0.76
C PRO A 833 9.43 40.09 0.65
N GLU A 834 8.92 40.33 -0.56
CA GLU A 834 7.48 40.45 -0.81
C GLU A 834 6.78 39.10 -0.62
N THR A 835 7.31 38.02 -1.20
CA THR A 835 6.70 36.69 -1.06
C THR A 835 6.69 36.25 0.40
N TRP A 836 7.77 36.52 1.13
CA TRP A 836 7.87 36.23 2.56
C TRP A 836 6.89 37.07 3.39
N SER A 837 6.78 38.37 3.10
CA SER A 837 5.84 39.27 3.79
C SER A 837 4.38 38.85 3.62
N ASN A 838 4.00 38.45 2.40
CA ASN A 838 2.67 37.93 2.09
C ASN A 838 2.39 36.64 2.88
N MET A 839 3.32 35.69 2.90
CA MET A 839 3.19 34.45 3.66
C MET A 839 3.12 34.72 5.16
N ALA A 840 4.00 35.57 5.69
CA ALA A 840 4.04 35.95 7.10
C ALA A 840 2.71 36.54 7.56
N THR A 841 2.09 37.35 6.71
CA THR A 841 0.76 37.91 6.99
C THR A 841 -0.29 36.81 7.13
N VAL A 842 -0.39 35.89 6.16
CA VAL A 842 -1.40 34.81 6.19
C VAL A 842 -1.15 33.84 7.34
N ALA A 843 0.09 33.39 7.54
CA ALA A 843 0.45 32.47 8.63
C ALA A 843 0.18 33.09 10.02
N THR A 844 0.48 34.38 10.21
CA THR A 844 0.21 35.09 11.46
C THR A 844 -1.30 35.18 11.73
N GLN A 845 -2.10 35.48 10.69
CA GLN A 845 -3.55 35.52 10.81
C GLN A 845 -4.13 34.17 11.24
N LEU A 846 -3.70 33.08 10.59
CA LEU A 846 -4.16 31.73 10.95
C LEU A 846 -3.68 31.31 12.35
N ASN A 847 -2.45 31.68 12.72
CA ASN A 847 -1.92 31.38 14.04
C ASN A 847 -2.79 32.02 15.14
N GLN A 848 -3.18 33.29 14.97
CA GLN A 848 -4.10 34.01 15.88
C GLN A 848 -5.52 33.40 15.93
N LEU A 849 -5.90 32.62 14.91
CA LEU A 849 -7.19 31.93 14.85
C LEU A 849 -7.14 30.46 15.31
N SER A 850 -5.97 29.88 15.57
CA SER A 850 -5.81 28.43 15.83
C SER A 850 -6.77 27.87 16.89
N GLU A 851 -6.92 28.54 18.04
CA GLU A 851 -7.84 28.10 19.09
C GLU A 851 -9.31 28.14 18.63
N ILE A 852 -9.68 29.09 17.77
CA ILE A 852 -11.02 29.20 17.19
C ILE A 852 -11.24 28.13 16.11
N LEU A 853 -10.22 27.85 15.29
CA LEU A 853 -10.30 26.88 14.19
C LEU A 853 -10.47 25.45 14.69
N THR A 854 -9.85 25.12 15.82
CA THR A 854 -9.92 23.79 16.45
C THR A 854 -11.20 23.52 17.22
N GLU A 855 -12.04 24.54 17.44
CA GLU A 855 -13.37 24.36 18.02
C GLU A 855 -14.23 23.46 17.14
N ARG A 856 -15.15 22.72 17.76
CA ARG A 856 -16.10 21.90 17.00
C ARG A 856 -16.95 22.79 16.11
N THR A 857 -17.19 22.33 14.88
CA THR A 857 -18.00 23.08 13.91
C THR A 857 -19.48 23.02 14.31
N PRO A 858 -20.09 24.15 14.69
CA PRO A 858 -21.52 24.19 15.04
C PRO A 858 -22.38 24.08 13.76
N PRO A 859 -23.72 23.97 13.88
CA PRO A 859 -24.61 24.18 12.75
C PRO A 859 -24.30 25.51 12.04
N GLN A 860 -24.11 25.47 10.73
CA GLN A 860 -23.69 26.64 9.95
C GLN A 860 -24.86 27.60 9.71
N LEU A 861 -24.55 28.87 9.41
CA LEU A 861 -25.55 29.82 8.93
C LEU A 861 -26.10 29.39 7.56
N GLN A 862 -27.26 29.91 7.20
CA GLN A 862 -27.74 29.80 5.82
C GLN A 862 -26.75 30.50 4.88
N PRO A 863 -26.63 30.03 3.62
CA PRO A 863 -25.79 30.71 2.62
C PRO A 863 -26.13 32.21 2.52
N PRO A 864 -25.14 33.09 2.34
CA PRO A 864 -25.39 34.52 2.24
C PRO A 864 -26.24 34.83 1.02
N THR A 865 -27.07 35.88 1.13
CA THR A 865 -27.74 36.47 -0.04
C THR A 865 -26.79 37.41 -0.74
N ILE A 866 -26.58 37.22 -2.05
CA ILE A 866 -25.78 38.15 -2.85
C ILE A 866 -26.66 39.34 -3.25
N VAL A 867 -26.30 40.53 -2.78
CA VAL A 867 -27.01 41.79 -3.04
C VAL A 867 -26.61 42.35 -4.41
N SER A 868 -25.32 42.26 -4.76
CA SER A 868 -24.79 42.65 -6.07
C SER A 868 -23.50 41.88 -6.39
N GLY A 869 -23.20 41.72 -7.68
CA GLY A 869 -22.08 40.90 -8.15
C GLY A 869 -22.53 39.47 -8.53
N PRO A 870 -21.58 38.60 -8.92
CA PRO A 870 -21.92 37.23 -9.33
C PRO A 870 -22.39 36.38 -8.14
N THR A 871 -23.39 35.54 -8.38
CA THR A 871 -23.89 34.57 -7.38
C THR A 871 -23.03 33.30 -7.31
N THR A 872 -22.34 32.97 -8.40
CA THR A 872 -21.46 31.81 -8.51
C THR A 872 -20.08 32.20 -9.03
N ASP A 873 -19.07 31.41 -8.71
CA ASP A 873 -17.73 31.54 -9.28
C ASP A 873 -17.60 30.88 -10.66
N SER A 874 -16.38 30.88 -11.22
CA SER A 874 -16.09 30.35 -12.56
C SER A 874 -16.24 28.84 -12.69
N LEU A 875 -16.36 28.10 -11.59
CA LEU A 875 -16.62 26.65 -11.59
C LEU A 875 -18.04 26.32 -11.09
N GLY A 876 -18.90 27.33 -10.94
CA GLY A 876 -20.31 27.16 -10.59
C GLY A 876 -20.58 26.98 -9.09
N HIS A 877 -19.61 27.18 -8.20
CA HIS A 877 -19.85 27.17 -6.75
C HIS A 877 -20.42 28.51 -6.28
N PRO A 878 -21.10 28.57 -5.11
CA PRO A 878 -21.47 29.84 -4.51
C PRO A 878 -20.26 30.76 -4.36
N ALA A 879 -20.39 32.00 -4.84
CA ALA A 879 -19.26 32.92 -4.95
C ALA A 879 -18.68 33.37 -3.59
N ILE A 880 -19.46 33.25 -2.51
CA ILE A 880 -19.02 33.43 -1.13
C ILE A 880 -19.21 32.11 -0.37
N SER A 881 -18.14 31.62 0.23
CA SER A 881 -18.18 30.52 1.20
C SER A 881 -18.00 31.06 2.61
N ALA A 882 -18.62 30.43 3.61
CA ALA A 882 -18.51 30.87 4.99
C ALA A 882 -18.45 29.72 6.00
N LEU A 883 -17.70 29.95 7.10
CA LEU A 883 -17.57 29.04 8.23
C LEU A 883 -17.78 29.80 9.55
N LEU A 884 -18.79 29.38 10.30
CA LEU A 884 -19.07 29.85 11.66
C LEU A 884 -18.33 28.97 12.68
N LYS A 885 -17.62 29.60 13.62
CA LYS A 885 -17.05 29.00 14.82
C LYS A 885 -17.53 29.73 16.07
N ILE A 886 -17.60 29.01 17.19
CA ILE A 886 -17.91 29.58 18.51
C ILE A 886 -16.72 29.30 19.42
N HIS A 887 -16.15 30.35 20.01
CA HIS A 887 -15.03 30.20 20.93
C HIS A 887 -15.22 31.13 22.12
N GLN A 888 -15.16 30.58 23.33
CA GLN A 888 -15.38 31.30 24.60
C GLN A 888 -16.65 32.18 24.58
N GLY A 889 -17.74 31.65 24.00
CA GLY A 889 -19.03 32.34 23.89
C GLY A 889 -19.12 33.42 22.81
N ASN A 890 -18.05 33.72 22.09
CA ASN A 890 -18.07 34.65 20.95
C ASN A 890 -18.27 33.90 19.63
N ALA A 891 -19.03 34.50 18.71
CA ALA A 891 -19.20 33.99 17.36
C ALA A 891 -18.14 34.58 16.40
N TYR A 892 -17.60 33.73 15.55
CA TYR A 892 -16.61 34.06 14.53
C TYR A 892 -17.08 33.56 13.17
N LEU A 893 -17.21 34.44 12.18
CA LEU A 893 -17.60 34.06 10.82
C LEU A 893 -16.42 34.34 9.87
N LEU A 894 -15.83 33.28 9.33
CA LEU A 894 -14.86 33.36 8.25
C LEU A 894 -15.66 33.37 6.95
N ALA A 895 -15.47 34.38 6.10
CA ALA A 895 -16.13 34.49 4.81
C ALA A 895 -15.09 34.79 3.73
N ALA A 896 -15.11 34.02 2.64
CA ALA A 896 -14.15 34.13 1.56
C ALA A 896 -14.85 34.15 0.20
N SER A 897 -14.44 35.09 -0.65
CA SER A 897 -14.82 35.14 -2.05
C SER A 897 -13.95 34.21 -2.89
N SER A 898 -14.57 33.44 -3.79
CA SER A 898 -13.92 32.70 -4.86
C SER A 898 -14.11 33.36 -6.23
N ALA A 899 -14.74 34.53 -6.31
CA ALA A 899 -15.01 35.21 -7.57
C ALA A 899 -13.92 36.22 -7.96
N ARG A 900 -13.79 36.44 -9.28
CA ARG A 900 -12.91 37.46 -9.90
C ARG A 900 -13.51 38.87 -9.91
N GLU A 901 -14.75 39.02 -9.46
CA GLU A 901 -15.49 40.28 -9.46
C GLU A 901 -15.88 40.70 -8.05
N PRO A 902 -16.07 42.01 -7.79
CA PRO A 902 -16.58 42.48 -6.50
C PRO A 902 -18.00 41.95 -6.21
N ILE A 903 -18.24 41.62 -4.95
CA ILE A 903 -19.51 41.07 -4.45
C ILE A 903 -19.96 41.86 -3.24
N ARG A 904 -21.25 42.18 -3.16
CA ARG A 904 -21.89 42.58 -1.90
C ARG A 904 -22.72 41.43 -1.38
N ALA A 905 -22.41 40.93 -0.19
CA ALA A 905 -23.08 39.78 0.41
C ALA A 905 -23.76 40.16 1.73
N SER A 906 -24.90 39.55 2.03
CA SER A 906 -25.64 39.72 3.27
C SER A 906 -25.82 38.38 3.99
N PHE A 907 -25.33 38.33 5.23
CA PHE A 907 -25.41 37.18 6.12
C PHE A 907 -26.55 37.39 7.11
N GLN A 908 -27.57 36.53 7.04
CA GLN A 908 -28.63 36.52 8.03
C GLN A 908 -28.10 35.91 9.33
N LEU A 909 -28.13 36.68 10.42
CA LEU A 909 -27.68 36.21 11.73
C LEU A 909 -28.82 35.49 12.44
N ASP A 910 -28.45 34.52 13.27
CA ASP A 910 -29.39 33.78 14.12
C ASP A 910 -29.27 34.14 15.61
N ALA A 911 -29.99 33.42 16.45
CA ALA A 911 -30.07 33.67 17.89
C ALA A 911 -28.70 33.70 18.60
N ARG A 912 -27.67 33.05 18.05
CA ARG A 912 -26.31 33.03 18.63
C ARG A 912 -25.61 34.39 18.55
N MET A 913 -26.08 35.26 17.66
CA MET A 913 -25.60 36.64 17.48
C MET A 913 -26.72 37.66 17.75
N ALA A 914 -27.78 37.26 18.47
CA ALA A 914 -28.86 38.17 18.82
C ALA A 914 -28.36 39.33 19.70
N GLY A 915 -28.84 40.55 19.41
CA GLY A 915 -28.49 41.76 20.15
C GLY A 915 -27.10 42.34 19.83
N LYS A 916 -26.29 41.68 19.00
CA LYS A 916 -25.03 42.24 18.51
C LYS A 916 -25.34 43.35 17.50
N THR A 917 -24.70 44.50 17.64
CA THR A 917 -24.93 45.69 16.78
C THR A 917 -23.80 45.95 15.80
N ASN A 918 -22.62 45.35 16.04
CA ASN A 918 -21.48 45.41 15.16
C ASN A 918 -20.67 44.11 15.23
N ALA A 919 -19.84 43.90 14.21
CA ALA A 919 -18.83 42.86 14.20
C ALA A 919 -17.48 43.47 13.89
N LYS A 920 -16.47 43.21 14.72
CA LYS A 920 -15.09 43.59 14.41
C LYS A 920 -14.59 42.73 13.26
N VAL A 921 -14.13 43.37 12.19
CA VAL A 921 -13.53 42.64 11.07
C VAL A 921 -12.06 42.44 11.42
N LEU A 922 -11.70 41.24 11.86
CA LEU A 922 -10.34 40.92 12.26
C LEU A 922 -9.39 41.13 11.09
N PHE A 923 -8.19 41.63 11.41
CA PHE A 923 -7.14 41.98 10.45
C PHE A 923 -7.47 43.16 9.54
N GLU A 924 -8.62 43.81 9.74
CA GLU A 924 -9.01 45.03 9.07
C GLU A 924 -9.28 46.08 10.16
N ASN A 925 -8.82 47.32 9.96
CA ASN A 925 -9.00 48.38 10.95
C ASN A 925 -10.42 49.00 10.86
N ARG A 926 -11.45 48.15 10.93
CA ARG A 926 -12.87 48.54 10.78
C ARG A 926 -13.81 47.60 11.53
N ASN A 927 -15.06 48.05 11.67
CA ASN A 927 -16.18 47.22 12.12
C ASN A 927 -17.25 47.18 11.03
N ALA A 928 -17.91 46.04 10.86
CA ALA A 928 -19.09 45.88 10.04
C ALA A 928 -20.35 46.12 10.90
N THR A 929 -21.30 46.89 10.38
CA THR A 929 -22.55 47.20 11.09
C THR A 929 -23.58 46.09 10.88
N ILE A 930 -24.31 45.75 11.95
CA ILE A 930 -25.41 44.79 11.89
C ILE A 930 -26.72 45.57 11.89
N GLN A 931 -27.54 45.37 10.87
CA GLN A 931 -28.83 46.04 10.72
C GLN A 931 -29.92 44.99 10.48
N ASN A 932 -31.04 45.11 11.18
CA ASN A 932 -32.19 44.20 11.05
C ASN A 932 -31.81 42.71 11.20
N GLY A 933 -30.83 42.42 12.06
CA GLY A 933 -30.35 41.05 12.28
C GLY A 933 -29.51 40.46 11.15
N ALA A 934 -29.04 41.28 10.20
CA ALA A 934 -28.15 40.86 9.12
C ALA A 934 -26.86 41.69 9.08
N LEU A 935 -25.78 41.07 8.64
CA LEU A 935 -24.50 41.73 8.34
C LEU A 935 -24.34 41.80 6.83
N ALA A 936 -24.21 42.99 6.26
CA ALA A 936 -23.95 43.19 4.83
C ALA A 936 -22.59 43.85 4.62
N ASP A 937 -21.77 43.28 3.74
CA ASP A 937 -20.41 43.76 3.48
C ASP A 937 -20.00 43.59 2.02
N ASP A 938 -19.00 44.37 1.61
CA ASP A 938 -18.44 44.35 0.25
C ASP A 938 -17.14 43.54 0.24
N PHE A 939 -17.01 42.65 -0.74
CA PHE A 939 -15.85 41.81 -1.00
C PHE A 939 -15.28 42.21 -2.36
N LYS A 940 -14.00 42.56 -2.41
CA LYS A 940 -13.21 42.63 -3.65
C LYS A 940 -12.98 41.22 -4.21
N PRO A 941 -12.46 41.10 -5.46
CA PRO A 941 -12.06 39.82 -6.02
C PRO A 941 -11.20 39.01 -5.04
N TYR A 942 -11.61 37.78 -4.76
CA TYR A 942 -10.97 36.86 -3.82
C TYR A 942 -10.78 37.37 -2.37
N GLU A 943 -11.49 38.42 -1.94
CA GLU A 943 -11.32 38.97 -0.61
C GLU A 943 -11.83 38.03 0.50
N VAL A 944 -11.19 38.13 1.67
CA VAL A 944 -11.52 37.35 2.86
C VAL A 944 -11.78 38.30 4.02
N HIS A 945 -12.91 38.10 4.70
CA HIS A 945 -13.26 38.78 5.94
C HIS A 945 -13.42 37.78 7.07
N VAL A 946 -12.97 38.15 8.27
CA VAL A 946 -13.15 37.36 9.48
C VAL A 946 -13.85 38.21 10.52
N TYR A 947 -15.13 37.95 10.75
CA TYR A 947 -15.95 38.74 11.66
C TYR A 947 -15.92 38.15 13.07
N LYS A 948 -15.65 38.98 14.09
CA LYS A 948 -15.89 38.68 15.50
C LYS A 948 -17.08 39.51 15.97
N PHE A 949 -18.19 38.84 16.30
CA PHE A 949 -19.42 39.51 16.73
C PHE A 949 -19.32 39.95 18.20
N GLN A 950 -19.54 41.24 18.47
CA GLN A 950 -19.35 41.86 19.79
C GLN A 950 -20.65 42.33 20.42
#